data_AF-A0A8H9TXI0-F1
#
_entry.id   AF-A0A8H9TXI0-F1
#
_cell.length_a   1.000
_cell.length_b   1.000
_cell.length_c   1.000
_cell.angle_alpha   90.00
_cell.angle_beta   90.00
_cell.angle_gamma   90.00
#
_symmetry.space_group_name_H-M   'P 1'
#
loop_
_entity.id
_entity.type
_entity.pdbx_description
1 polymer ?
#
loop_
_entity_poly.entity_id
_entity_poly.type
_entity_poly.pdbx_seq_one_letter_code
_entity_poly.pdbx_strand_id
1 'polypeptide(L)'
;MSVTESKAKKVKKASPKASTRKADAQSDVLVAVLDSAPVSYTAWSRLFIGDLNCRLIPHTPEEIRGYADSIFAVGQIHNIVVVECDDGRLEVVCGGGRTKAIGLLVEEGKVDPDHEWISCKVVPRELARAISLTENGRHKTMHPAEQIAGFRSLAEEGKTPAQIGDLLGYGVKHVQRMLRLAGLAPVLLQALAEDKITTEHCQALALEDNPDRQVQVYEAACRQSWNNKPEVRVIRNLITDSQVSTLNNSKYAFVGENAFSGDEIRADLFSDEQGGFVDKLALDTALLEKLQVVAECLKEAEGWAWATGRLDAVSYHGEDSVVYRIQHEPDAVYTEQEQQRMDELQGEYDENQTASDETDAMESEMEAIECAAQLRAWTPEMRAQSGVVVSWRQGDVYVQRGVILREQSETEDEPAQVPVYERQPEPVDEISLPLLTKMSSERTLALQAALVQKPEKTVALMVWRLCTCVFDNCTTTRHPFVMRLEVHHNRLVSEAPSGEEGKAWQSLMQEKARLEALLPEGWKKDFTTFFTLDGKTLMSLMVFCTACSVDGVQTRTMGHTTRSDLDGVERAVDFNLHEWWQPTKNNFFDYLKKPQIVQILSENGLSGAASDALKMKKSDAADLAETMMARHCPQWVPVWMRAPDAKTPDAEAENNASDATATDVPPVAHNNIPDAA
;
A
#
# COMPACT_ATOMS: atom_id res chain seq x y z
N MET A 1 -46.53 -27.96 8.63
CA MET A 1 -47.67 -27.03 8.75
C MET A 1 -47.28 -26.00 9.81
N SER A 2 -47.01 -24.74 9.43
CA SER A 2 -47.90 -23.57 9.66
C SER A 2 -48.23 -23.38 11.16
N VAL A 3 -48.01 -22.27 11.87
CA VAL A 3 -47.89 -20.84 11.52
C VAL A 3 -47.13 -20.12 12.64
N THR A 4 -46.44 -19.05 12.26
CA THR A 4 -45.75 -17.99 13.02
C THR A 4 -46.61 -17.20 14.02
N GLU A 5 -46.07 -16.86 15.19
CA GLU A 5 -46.41 -15.60 15.89
C GLU A 5 -45.18 -15.04 16.62
N SER A 6 -44.65 -13.94 16.06
CA SER A 6 -43.51 -13.17 16.57
C SER A 6 -43.97 -12.19 17.66
N LYS A 7 -43.37 -12.24 18.85
CA LYS A 7 -43.49 -11.19 19.88
C LYS A 7 -42.68 -9.96 19.46
N ALA A 8 -43.37 -8.86 19.18
CA ALA A 8 -42.79 -7.56 18.86
C ALA A 8 -42.06 -6.93 20.07
N LYS A 9 -40.79 -6.57 19.87
CA LYS A 9 -39.98 -5.76 20.79
C LYS A 9 -40.37 -4.28 20.59
N LYS A 10 -40.68 -3.59 21.69
CA LYS A 10 -41.07 -2.15 21.73
C LYS A 10 -40.04 -1.27 21.00
N VAL A 11 -40.49 -0.56 19.98
CA VAL A 11 -39.77 0.56 19.36
C VAL A 11 -39.76 1.74 20.33
N LYS A 12 -38.55 2.18 20.75
CA LYS A 12 -38.35 3.48 21.40
C LYS A 12 -38.68 4.57 20.38
N LYS A 13 -39.75 5.33 20.60
CA LYS A 13 -40.02 6.58 19.87
C LYS A 13 -38.89 7.57 20.18
N ALA A 14 -38.07 7.88 19.19
CA ALA A 14 -37.18 9.03 19.24
C ALA A 14 -38.02 10.30 19.13
N SER A 15 -37.92 11.18 20.15
CA SER A 15 -38.44 12.54 20.08
C SER A 15 -37.74 13.31 18.97
N PRO A 16 -38.42 14.17 18.20
CA PRO A 16 -37.75 14.99 17.19
C PRO A 16 -36.84 16.00 17.90
N LYS A 17 -35.56 16.02 17.49
CA LYS A 17 -34.54 16.96 17.99
C LYS A 17 -35.03 18.40 17.81
N ALA A 18 -35.05 19.16 18.90
CA ALA A 18 -35.42 20.58 18.89
C ALA A 18 -34.43 21.48 18.11
N SER A 19 -33.22 21.00 17.77
CA SER A 19 -32.24 21.77 17.00
C SER A 19 -32.53 21.80 15.51
N THR A 20 -33.08 20.73 14.91
CA THR A 20 -33.42 20.69 13.47
C THR A 20 -34.54 21.68 13.13
N ARG A 21 -35.51 21.86 14.04
CA ARG A 21 -36.60 22.83 13.86
C ARG A 21 -36.18 24.30 13.84
N LYS A 22 -35.02 24.65 14.42
CA LYS A 22 -34.51 26.04 14.41
C LYS A 22 -33.80 26.39 13.10
N ALA A 23 -33.09 25.44 12.50
CA ALA A 23 -32.41 25.62 11.21
C ALA A 23 -33.42 25.75 10.05
N ASP A 24 -34.51 24.98 10.07
CA ASP A 24 -35.62 25.15 9.11
C ASP A 24 -36.20 26.58 9.21
N ALA A 25 -36.38 27.10 10.43
CA ALA A 25 -37.05 28.37 10.68
C ALA A 25 -36.35 29.62 10.10
N GLN A 26 -35.02 29.64 9.94
CA GLN A 26 -34.31 30.80 9.37
C GLN A 26 -34.18 30.74 7.84
N SER A 27 -34.03 29.55 7.26
CA SER A 27 -34.16 29.37 5.81
C SER A 27 -35.57 29.73 5.33
N ASP A 28 -36.60 29.40 6.13
CA ASP A 28 -37.99 29.81 5.92
C ASP A 28 -38.15 31.33 6.03
N VAL A 29 -37.34 32.02 6.86
CA VAL A 29 -37.34 33.49 6.95
C VAL A 29 -36.77 34.12 5.69
N LEU A 30 -35.70 33.59 5.09
CA LEU A 30 -35.17 34.12 3.81
C LEU A 30 -36.20 33.98 2.68
N VAL A 31 -36.88 32.83 2.62
CA VAL A 31 -37.96 32.57 1.67
C VAL A 31 -39.14 33.49 1.93
N ALA A 32 -39.54 33.68 3.20
CA ALA A 32 -40.62 34.58 3.57
C ALA A 32 -40.29 36.05 3.25
N VAL A 33 -39.04 36.49 3.45
CA VAL A 33 -38.57 37.84 3.06
C VAL A 33 -38.63 38.00 1.55
N LEU A 34 -38.20 37.00 0.78
CA LEU A 34 -38.27 37.04 -0.68
C LEU A 34 -39.72 37.02 -1.19
N ASP A 35 -40.60 36.23 -0.59
CA ASP A 35 -42.01 36.12 -0.98
C ASP A 35 -42.82 37.37 -0.61
N SER A 36 -42.51 37.99 0.53
CA SER A 36 -43.16 39.22 1.01
C SER A 36 -42.61 40.51 0.39
N ALA A 37 -41.42 40.47 -0.24
CA ALA A 37 -40.85 41.62 -0.92
C ALA A 37 -41.77 42.10 -2.07
N PRO A 38 -42.16 43.39 -2.11
CA PRO A 38 -43.04 43.91 -3.13
C PRO A 38 -42.38 43.81 -4.51
N VAL A 39 -43.18 43.45 -5.51
CA VAL A 39 -42.72 43.47 -6.91
C VAL A 39 -42.76 44.92 -7.39
N SER A 40 -41.62 45.43 -7.81
CA SER A 40 -41.46 46.72 -8.48
C SER A 40 -41.03 46.52 -9.94
N TYR A 41 -41.14 47.57 -10.75
CA TYR A 41 -40.68 47.57 -12.14
C TYR A 41 -39.52 48.55 -12.30
N THR A 42 -38.53 48.18 -13.11
CA THR A 42 -37.36 49.01 -13.39
C THR A 42 -36.97 48.95 -14.86
N ALA A 43 -36.13 49.90 -15.26
CA ALA A 43 -35.45 49.94 -16.55
C ALA A 43 -34.17 49.08 -16.53
N TRP A 44 -33.74 48.62 -17.70
CA TRP A 44 -32.49 47.88 -17.85
C TRP A 44 -31.27 48.75 -17.53
N SER A 45 -31.32 50.04 -17.89
CA SER A 45 -30.26 51.02 -17.65
C SER A 45 -29.89 51.20 -16.17
N ARG A 46 -30.78 50.82 -15.25
CA ARG A 46 -30.56 50.88 -13.79
C ARG A 46 -29.93 49.62 -13.21
N LEU A 47 -29.90 48.51 -13.96
CA LEU A 47 -29.44 47.20 -13.47
C LEU A 47 -27.96 46.99 -13.76
N PHE A 48 -27.22 46.47 -12.77
CA PHE A 48 -25.87 45.95 -12.99
C PHE A 48 -25.64 44.68 -12.18
N ILE A 49 -24.75 43.79 -12.66
CA ILE A 49 -24.38 42.57 -11.93
C ILE A 49 -23.12 42.88 -11.13
N GLY A 50 -23.21 42.82 -9.81
CA GLY A 50 -22.11 43.05 -8.88
C GLY A 50 -21.75 41.82 -8.04
N ASP A 51 -20.97 42.03 -6.98
CA ASP A 51 -20.37 40.98 -6.16
C ASP A 51 -21.37 40.26 -5.23
N LEU A 52 -22.59 40.78 -5.07
CA LEU A 52 -23.66 40.12 -4.29
C LEU A 52 -24.30 38.93 -5.02
N ASN A 53 -24.01 38.74 -6.31
CA ASN A 53 -24.46 37.60 -7.07
C ASN A 53 -23.51 36.41 -6.89
N CYS A 54 -24.01 35.31 -6.32
CA CYS A 54 -23.17 34.13 -6.05
C CYS A 54 -22.88 33.26 -7.29
N ARG A 55 -23.45 33.57 -8.46
CA ARG A 55 -23.08 32.92 -9.73
C ARG A 55 -21.81 33.52 -10.30
N LEU A 56 -20.73 32.76 -10.27
CA LEU A 56 -19.42 33.13 -10.81
C LEU A 56 -19.21 32.58 -12.23
N ILE A 57 -19.83 31.45 -12.56
CA ILE A 57 -19.66 30.80 -13.87
C ILE A 57 -20.59 31.49 -14.89
N PRO A 58 -20.04 32.04 -15.97
CA PRO A 58 -20.84 32.74 -16.96
C PRO A 58 -21.73 31.77 -17.75
N HIS A 59 -22.98 32.17 -17.99
CA HIS A 59 -23.86 31.49 -18.94
C HIS A 59 -23.27 31.47 -20.33
N THR A 60 -23.48 30.38 -21.07
CA THR A 60 -23.03 30.31 -22.47
C THR A 60 -23.84 31.28 -23.35
N PRO A 61 -23.29 31.73 -24.49
CA PRO A 61 -24.04 32.55 -25.43
C PRO A 61 -25.35 31.91 -25.90
N GLU A 62 -25.40 30.58 -26.07
CA GLU A 62 -26.64 29.90 -26.46
C GLU A 62 -27.69 29.94 -25.35
N GLU A 63 -27.30 29.77 -24.08
CA GLU A 63 -28.22 29.88 -22.94
C GLU A 63 -28.81 31.28 -22.83
N ILE A 64 -27.95 32.32 -22.95
CA ILE A 64 -28.38 33.72 -22.93
C ILE A 64 -29.34 33.99 -24.10
N ARG A 65 -29.03 33.47 -25.29
CA ARG A 65 -29.91 33.61 -26.45
C ARG A 65 -31.27 32.95 -26.21
N GLY A 66 -31.29 31.72 -25.67
CA GLY A 66 -32.52 31.02 -25.33
C GLY A 66 -33.39 31.79 -24.32
N TYR A 67 -32.76 32.43 -23.31
CA TYR A 67 -33.50 33.32 -22.40
C TYR A 67 -34.04 34.55 -23.12
N ALA A 68 -33.28 35.17 -24.01
CA ALA A 68 -33.69 36.38 -24.73
C ALA A 68 -34.90 36.08 -25.63
N ASP A 69 -34.86 34.98 -26.38
CA ASP A 69 -35.97 34.56 -27.24
C ASP A 69 -37.22 34.22 -26.41
N SER A 70 -37.06 33.55 -25.27
CA SER A 70 -38.17 33.28 -24.35
C SER A 70 -38.77 34.56 -23.77
N ILE A 71 -37.94 35.49 -23.29
CA ILE A 71 -38.39 36.76 -22.69
C ILE A 71 -39.13 37.60 -23.74
N PHE A 72 -38.65 37.61 -24.99
CA PHE A 72 -39.31 38.32 -26.08
C PHE A 72 -40.66 37.70 -26.45
N ALA A 73 -40.77 36.36 -26.42
CA ALA A 73 -41.98 35.65 -26.83
C ALA A 73 -43.10 35.66 -25.77
N VAL A 74 -42.77 35.45 -24.50
CA VAL A 74 -43.75 35.25 -23.41
C VAL A 74 -43.62 36.24 -22.25
N GLY A 75 -42.69 37.19 -22.34
CA GLY A 75 -42.41 38.14 -21.28
C GLY A 75 -41.54 37.57 -20.16
N GLN A 76 -41.23 38.42 -19.17
CA GLN A 76 -40.49 38.00 -17.99
C GLN A 76 -41.42 37.26 -17.00
N ILE A 77 -41.21 35.95 -16.86
CA ILE A 77 -42.01 35.10 -15.95
C ILE A 77 -41.52 35.16 -14.50
N HIS A 78 -40.20 35.26 -14.30
CA HIS A 78 -39.59 35.26 -12.98
C HIS A 78 -38.98 36.64 -12.66
N ASN A 79 -39.23 37.15 -11.46
CA ASN A 79 -38.72 38.45 -11.00
C ASN A 79 -37.21 38.40 -10.76
N ILE A 80 -36.50 39.50 -11.05
CA ILE A 80 -35.08 39.66 -10.70
C ILE A 80 -35.00 40.11 -9.24
N VAL A 81 -34.01 39.62 -8.48
CA VAL A 81 -33.80 40.08 -7.09
C VAL A 81 -32.67 41.08 -7.09
N VAL A 82 -32.89 42.24 -6.46
CA VAL A 82 -31.94 43.36 -6.48
C VAL A 82 -31.73 43.98 -5.11
N VAL A 83 -30.60 44.66 -4.93
CA VAL A 83 -30.35 45.59 -3.83
C VAL A 83 -30.24 47.00 -4.40
N GLU A 84 -30.90 47.95 -3.74
CA GLU A 84 -30.77 49.36 -4.09
C GLU A 84 -29.47 49.95 -3.52
N CYS A 85 -28.69 50.58 -4.38
CA CYS A 85 -27.46 51.29 -4.02
C CYS A 85 -27.75 52.76 -3.71
N ASP A 86 -26.85 53.40 -2.96
CA ASP A 86 -26.99 54.81 -2.56
C ASP A 86 -27.04 55.78 -3.75
N ASP A 87 -26.56 55.36 -4.92
CA ASP A 87 -26.57 56.10 -6.18
C ASP A 87 -27.84 55.87 -7.03
N GLY A 88 -28.82 55.10 -6.54
CA GLY A 88 -30.08 54.80 -7.21
C GLY A 88 -30.02 53.68 -8.26
N ARG A 89 -28.84 53.07 -8.45
CA ARG A 89 -28.68 51.86 -9.28
C ARG A 89 -29.08 50.61 -8.49
N LEU A 90 -29.41 49.55 -9.22
CA LEU A 90 -29.90 48.29 -8.68
C LEU A 90 -28.88 47.18 -8.97
N GLU A 91 -28.24 46.68 -7.92
CA GLU A 91 -27.32 45.55 -8.00
C GLU A 91 -28.11 44.23 -8.08
N VAL A 92 -27.88 43.43 -9.11
CA VAL A 92 -28.58 42.17 -9.36
C VAL A 92 -28.02 41.06 -8.47
N VAL A 93 -28.82 40.60 -7.53
CA VAL A 93 -28.52 39.51 -6.59
C VAL A 93 -28.88 38.14 -7.18
N CYS A 94 -30.05 38.04 -7.82
CA CYS A 94 -30.52 36.83 -8.50
C CYS A 94 -31.09 37.19 -9.88
N GLY A 95 -30.80 36.37 -10.89
CA GLY A 95 -31.31 36.58 -12.25
C GLY A 95 -30.32 37.21 -13.23
N GLY A 96 -29.01 37.16 -12.98
CA GLY A 96 -27.98 37.72 -13.88
C GLY A 96 -28.06 37.24 -15.33
N GLY A 97 -28.40 35.97 -15.58
CA GLY A 97 -28.64 35.46 -16.94
C GLY A 97 -29.84 36.14 -17.64
N ARG A 98 -30.92 36.42 -16.91
CA ARG A 98 -32.08 37.17 -17.41
C ARG A 98 -31.71 38.63 -17.68
N THR A 99 -30.92 39.27 -16.82
CA THR A 99 -30.41 40.63 -17.04
C THR A 99 -29.56 40.73 -18.31
N LYS A 100 -28.67 39.75 -18.54
CA LYS A 100 -27.86 39.66 -19.77
C LYS A 100 -28.71 39.43 -21.01
N ALA A 101 -29.72 38.56 -20.92
CA ALA A 101 -30.66 38.30 -22.01
C ALA A 101 -31.50 39.53 -22.38
N ILE A 102 -31.95 40.30 -21.40
CA ILE A 102 -32.62 41.59 -21.65
C ILE A 102 -31.64 42.59 -22.29
N GLY A 103 -30.39 42.61 -21.83
CA GLY A 103 -29.33 43.41 -22.46
C GLY A 103 -29.11 43.07 -23.93
N LEU A 104 -29.14 41.78 -24.28
CA LEU A 104 -29.08 41.34 -25.68
C LEU A 104 -30.27 41.86 -26.50
N LEU A 105 -31.49 41.87 -25.95
CA LEU A 105 -32.66 42.43 -26.63
C LEU A 105 -32.58 43.95 -26.81
N VAL A 106 -31.96 44.65 -25.85
CA VAL A 106 -31.66 46.08 -25.95
C VAL A 106 -30.65 46.36 -27.07
N GLU A 107 -29.56 45.59 -27.11
CA GLU A 107 -28.55 45.67 -28.18
C GLU A 107 -29.14 45.40 -29.58
N GLU A 108 -30.09 44.47 -29.67
CA GLU A 108 -30.84 44.17 -30.90
C GLU A 108 -31.91 45.22 -31.25
N GLY A 109 -32.11 46.24 -30.42
CA GLY A 109 -33.12 47.29 -30.63
C GLY A 109 -34.57 46.81 -30.47
N LYS A 110 -34.78 45.65 -29.85
CA LYS A 110 -36.12 45.07 -29.61
C LYS A 110 -36.76 45.63 -28.33
N VAL A 111 -35.96 46.14 -27.41
CA VAL A 111 -36.39 46.70 -26.12
C VAL A 111 -35.68 48.03 -25.89
N ASP A 112 -36.41 49.03 -25.40
CA ASP A 112 -35.83 50.32 -24.98
C ASP A 112 -35.15 50.17 -23.61
N PRO A 113 -33.86 50.56 -23.46
CA PRO A 113 -33.12 50.42 -22.20
C PRO A 113 -33.73 51.19 -21.02
N ASP A 114 -34.45 52.28 -21.29
CA ASP A 114 -35.01 53.17 -20.26
C ASP A 114 -36.49 52.87 -19.98
N HIS A 115 -37.09 51.91 -20.69
CA HIS A 115 -38.46 51.50 -20.44
C HIS A 115 -38.56 50.69 -19.13
N GLU A 116 -39.42 51.14 -18.21
CA GLU A 116 -39.66 50.46 -16.93
C GLU A 116 -40.68 49.33 -17.07
N TRP A 117 -40.19 48.12 -17.39
CA TRP A 117 -41.03 46.91 -17.52
C TRP A 117 -40.44 45.68 -16.84
N ILE A 118 -39.20 45.76 -16.35
CA ILE A 118 -38.50 44.62 -15.75
C ILE A 118 -38.97 44.47 -14.31
N SER A 119 -39.70 43.39 -14.04
CA SER A 119 -40.13 43.03 -12.69
C SER A 119 -38.95 42.63 -11.81
N CYS A 120 -38.81 43.31 -10.68
CA CYS A 120 -37.79 43.02 -9.67
C CYS A 120 -38.37 43.04 -8.24
N LYS A 121 -37.64 42.42 -7.32
CA LYS A 121 -37.89 42.43 -5.88
C LYS A 121 -36.67 43.04 -5.20
N VAL A 122 -36.86 44.13 -4.45
CA VAL A 122 -35.79 44.79 -3.71
C VAL A 122 -35.65 44.13 -2.34
N VAL A 123 -34.44 43.69 -2.00
CA VAL A 123 -34.15 43.01 -0.73
C VAL A 123 -33.11 43.77 0.10
N PRO A 124 -33.09 43.61 1.43
CA PRO A 124 -32.04 44.19 2.27
C PRO A 124 -30.65 43.67 1.91
N ARG A 125 -29.66 44.58 1.84
CA ARG A 125 -28.28 44.24 1.47
C ARG A 125 -27.66 43.15 2.35
N GLU A 126 -27.95 43.17 3.65
CA GLU A 126 -27.42 42.21 4.64
C GLU A 126 -27.85 40.75 4.36
N LEU A 127 -29.02 40.56 3.75
CA LEU A 127 -29.56 39.24 3.42
C LEU A 127 -29.30 38.84 1.97
N ALA A 128 -28.85 39.77 1.13
CA ALA A 128 -28.73 39.58 -0.32
C ALA A 128 -27.89 38.35 -0.70
N ARG A 129 -26.71 38.16 -0.10
CA ARG A 129 -25.86 36.99 -0.41
C ARG A 129 -26.52 35.67 -0.03
N ALA A 130 -27.15 35.62 1.14
CA ALA A 130 -27.84 34.41 1.59
C ALA A 130 -29.04 34.09 0.70
N ILE A 131 -29.82 35.10 0.33
CA ILE A 131 -30.91 34.97 -0.64
C ILE A 131 -30.37 34.47 -1.99
N SER A 132 -29.24 35.02 -2.47
CA SER A 132 -28.59 34.56 -3.71
C SER A 132 -28.20 33.08 -3.65
N LEU A 133 -27.59 32.63 -2.55
CA LEU A 133 -27.20 31.24 -2.38
C LEU A 133 -28.40 30.29 -2.31
N THR A 134 -29.41 30.64 -1.51
CA THR A 134 -30.60 29.82 -1.28
C THR A 134 -31.47 29.73 -2.53
N GLU A 135 -31.75 30.86 -3.21
CA GLU A 135 -32.58 30.91 -4.41
C GLU A 135 -31.96 30.10 -5.56
N ASN A 136 -30.65 30.30 -5.80
CA ASN A 136 -29.96 29.60 -6.87
C ASN A 136 -29.88 28.09 -6.60
N GLY A 137 -29.70 27.66 -5.35
CA GLY A 137 -29.68 26.24 -4.97
C GLY A 137 -31.03 25.52 -5.16
N ARG A 138 -32.16 26.25 -5.18
CA ARG A 138 -33.51 25.69 -5.34
C ARG A 138 -33.94 25.48 -6.80
N HIS A 139 -33.49 26.34 -7.72
CA HIS A 139 -34.02 26.40 -9.08
C HIS A 139 -33.12 25.74 -10.15
N LYS A 140 -31.81 25.61 -9.92
CA LYS A 140 -30.85 24.91 -10.79
C LYS A 140 -29.69 24.36 -9.95
N THR A 141 -29.09 23.23 -10.35
CA THR A 141 -27.86 22.74 -9.70
C THR A 141 -26.78 23.82 -9.79
N MET A 142 -26.50 24.49 -8.67
CA MET A 142 -25.40 25.44 -8.54
C MET A 142 -24.08 24.68 -8.64
N HIS A 143 -23.09 25.26 -9.30
CA HIS A 143 -21.80 24.60 -9.43
C HIS A 143 -21.09 24.55 -8.06
N PRO A 144 -20.43 23.43 -7.66
CA PRO A 144 -19.79 23.32 -6.34
C PRO A 144 -18.82 24.47 -6.01
N ALA A 145 -18.07 24.96 -7.00
CA ALA A 145 -17.18 26.11 -6.82
C ALA A 145 -17.91 27.40 -6.41
N GLU A 146 -19.10 27.67 -6.98
CA GLU A 146 -19.92 28.83 -6.64
C GLU A 146 -20.46 28.71 -5.22
N GLN A 147 -20.87 27.50 -4.83
CA GLN A 147 -21.34 27.22 -3.48
C GLN A 147 -20.22 27.46 -2.45
N ILE A 148 -19.02 26.90 -2.69
CA ILE A 148 -17.82 27.08 -1.83
C ILE A 148 -17.45 28.57 -1.71
N ALA A 149 -17.47 29.32 -2.81
CA ALA A 149 -17.21 30.76 -2.80
C ALA A 149 -18.25 31.53 -1.96
N GLY A 150 -19.52 31.16 -2.06
CA GLY A 150 -20.58 31.75 -1.24
C GLY A 150 -20.38 31.53 0.26
N PHE A 151 -20.00 30.31 0.66
CA PHE A 151 -19.63 30.02 2.05
C PHE A 151 -18.44 30.86 2.52
N ARG A 152 -17.42 31.03 1.67
CA ARG A 152 -16.26 31.89 1.96
C ARG A 152 -16.68 33.33 2.23
N SER A 153 -17.47 33.92 1.34
CA SER A 153 -17.88 35.33 1.46
C SER A 153 -18.71 35.58 2.73
N LEU A 154 -19.57 34.64 3.12
CA LEU A 154 -20.32 34.75 4.38
C LEU A 154 -19.39 34.71 5.61
N ALA A 155 -18.30 33.93 5.56
CA ALA A 155 -17.30 33.92 6.62
C ALA A 155 -16.43 35.18 6.64
N GLU A 156 -16.07 35.73 5.47
CA GLU A 156 -15.34 37.01 5.34
C GLU A 156 -16.17 38.20 5.86
N GLU A 157 -17.50 38.12 5.81
CA GLU A 157 -18.43 39.05 6.47
C GLU A 157 -18.48 38.88 8.00
N GLY A 158 -17.67 37.99 8.58
CA GLY A 158 -17.55 37.78 10.02
C GLY A 158 -18.58 36.81 10.62
N LYS A 159 -19.36 36.09 9.80
CA LYS A 159 -20.34 35.11 10.30
C LYS A 159 -19.63 33.82 10.74
N THR A 160 -20.00 33.30 11.91
CA THR A 160 -19.49 32.01 12.42
C THR A 160 -20.10 30.82 11.66
N PRO A 161 -19.47 29.63 11.67
CA PRO A 161 -20.03 28.45 11.01
C PRO A 161 -21.45 28.08 11.48
N ALA A 162 -21.76 28.31 12.76
CA ALA A 162 -23.10 28.11 13.29
C ALA A 162 -24.12 29.10 12.71
N GLN A 163 -23.78 30.39 12.65
CA GLN A 163 -24.63 31.43 12.06
C GLN A 163 -24.86 31.22 10.57
N ILE A 164 -23.83 30.79 9.83
CA ILE A 164 -23.96 30.46 8.39
C ILE A 164 -24.88 29.25 8.21
N GLY A 165 -24.75 28.24 9.08
CA GLY A 165 -25.60 27.04 9.06
C GLY A 165 -27.06 27.37 9.32
N ASP A 166 -27.34 28.16 10.35
CA ASP A 166 -28.69 28.62 10.67
C ASP A 166 -29.29 29.47 9.53
N LEU A 167 -28.48 30.34 8.93
CA LEU A 167 -28.91 31.22 7.83
C LEU A 167 -29.25 30.46 6.54
N LEU A 168 -28.45 29.46 6.18
CA LEU A 168 -28.58 28.72 4.92
C LEU A 168 -29.34 27.39 5.04
N GLY A 169 -29.67 26.95 6.27
CA GLY A 169 -30.33 25.67 6.52
C GLY A 169 -29.40 24.45 6.50
N TYR A 170 -28.11 24.62 6.79
CA TYR A 170 -27.13 23.54 6.84
C TYR A 170 -26.66 23.23 8.27
N GLY A 171 -26.32 21.97 8.55
CA GLY A 171 -25.69 21.61 9.81
C GLY A 171 -24.27 22.20 9.95
N VAL A 172 -23.85 22.53 11.17
CA VAL A 172 -22.53 23.14 11.46
C VAL A 172 -21.36 22.36 10.85
N LYS A 173 -21.39 21.02 10.93
CA LYS A 173 -20.36 20.14 10.32
C LYS A 173 -20.30 20.30 8.79
N HIS A 174 -21.44 20.48 8.13
CA HIS A 174 -21.46 20.72 6.68
C HIS A 174 -20.83 22.08 6.34
N VAL A 175 -21.15 23.12 7.10
CA VAL A 175 -20.55 24.45 6.91
C VAL A 175 -19.04 24.41 7.14
N GLN A 176 -18.56 23.73 8.18
CA GLN A 176 -17.13 23.54 8.42
C GLN A 176 -16.42 22.83 7.26
N ARG A 177 -17.04 21.77 6.70
CA ARG A 177 -16.54 21.09 5.48
C ARG A 177 -16.44 22.06 4.30
N MET A 178 -17.47 22.88 4.06
CA MET A 178 -17.48 23.85 2.96
C MET A 178 -16.46 24.98 3.15
N LEU A 179 -16.28 25.46 4.38
CA LEU A 179 -15.26 26.46 4.71
C LEU A 179 -13.85 25.89 4.58
N ARG A 180 -13.66 24.61 4.89
CA ARG A 180 -12.39 23.90 4.66
C ARG A 180 -12.06 23.82 3.17
N LEU A 181 -13.04 23.49 2.32
CA LEU A 181 -12.87 23.56 0.86
C LEU A 181 -12.62 24.99 0.38
N ALA A 182 -13.27 25.98 1.00
CA ALA A 182 -12.99 27.39 0.76
C ALA A 182 -11.62 27.83 1.27
N GLY A 183 -10.84 27.00 1.95
CA GLY A 183 -9.45 27.28 2.29
C GLY A 183 -8.43 26.83 1.23
N LEU A 184 -8.87 26.13 0.18
CA LEU A 184 -7.98 25.59 -0.85
C LEU A 184 -7.25 26.69 -1.65
N ALA A 185 -6.06 26.35 -2.13
CA ALA A 185 -5.27 27.21 -3.00
C ALA A 185 -6.10 27.74 -4.19
N PRO A 186 -5.99 29.04 -4.56
CA PRO A 186 -6.82 29.64 -5.60
C PRO A 186 -6.81 28.88 -6.93
N VAL A 187 -5.66 28.33 -7.32
CA VAL A 187 -5.49 27.52 -8.55
C VAL A 187 -6.38 26.27 -8.53
N LEU A 188 -6.57 25.64 -7.37
CA LEU A 188 -7.40 24.44 -7.23
C LEU A 188 -8.89 24.77 -7.32
N LEU A 189 -9.31 25.90 -6.74
CA LEU A 189 -10.69 26.36 -6.85
C LEU A 189 -11.03 26.79 -8.28
N GLN A 190 -10.06 27.38 -8.99
CA GLN A 190 -10.20 27.64 -10.42
C GLN A 190 -10.29 26.34 -11.22
N ALA A 191 -9.44 25.34 -10.93
CA ALA A 191 -9.53 24.03 -11.57
C ALA A 191 -10.89 23.34 -11.34
N LEU A 192 -11.46 23.50 -10.13
CA LEU A 192 -12.82 23.03 -9.85
C LEU A 192 -13.85 23.79 -10.69
N ALA A 193 -13.77 25.12 -10.76
CA ALA A 193 -14.68 25.95 -11.56
C ALA A 193 -14.60 25.67 -13.07
N GLU A 194 -13.48 25.14 -13.56
CA GLU A 194 -13.25 24.73 -14.94
C GLU A 194 -13.58 23.24 -15.21
N ASP A 195 -14.20 22.54 -14.25
CA ASP A 195 -14.51 21.09 -14.31
C ASP A 195 -13.28 20.19 -14.57
N LYS A 196 -12.06 20.69 -14.30
CA LYS A 196 -10.82 19.91 -14.43
C LYS A 196 -10.64 18.92 -13.27
N ILE A 197 -11.21 19.25 -12.12
CA ILE A 197 -11.27 18.40 -10.93
C ILE A 197 -12.68 18.38 -10.37
N THR A 198 -13.00 17.33 -9.61
CA THR A 198 -14.30 17.20 -8.93
C THR A 198 -14.19 17.59 -7.45
N THR A 199 -15.34 17.74 -6.79
CA THR A 199 -15.39 18.00 -5.34
C THR A 199 -14.63 16.96 -4.52
N GLU A 200 -14.60 15.68 -4.94
CA GLU A 200 -13.84 14.62 -4.25
C GLU A 200 -12.32 14.87 -4.29
N HIS A 201 -11.80 15.43 -5.39
CA HIS A 201 -10.39 15.82 -5.47
C HIS A 201 -10.10 16.97 -4.51
N CYS A 202 -10.98 17.96 -4.44
CA CYS A 202 -10.87 19.07 -3.50
C CYS A 202 -10.90 18.59 -2.04
N GLN A 203 -11.76 17.61 -1.72
CA GLN A 203 -11.79 17.00 -0.38
C GLN A 203 -10.47 16.31 -0.02
N ALA A 204 -9.88 15.57 -0.97
CA ALA A 204 -8.58 14.94 -0.74
C ALA A 204 -7.46 15.98 -0.58
N LEU A 205 -7.43 17.02 -1.41
CA LEU A 205 -6.44 18.10 -1.31
C LEU A 205 -6.60 18.93 -0.03
N ALA A 206 -7.82 19.03 0.50
CA ALA A 206 -8.11 19.75 1.75
C ALA A 206 -7.60 19.03 3.01
N LEU A 207 -7.06 17.80 2.87
CA LEU A 207 -6.27 17.16 3.91
C LEU A 207 -4.92 17.86 4.13
N GLU A 208 -4.40 18.57 3.13
CA GLU A 208 -3.18 19.38 3.29
C GLU A 208 -3.54 20.81 3.71
N ASP A 209 -2.83 21.36 4.70
CA ASP A 209 -3.06 22.71 5.22
C ASP A 209 -2.30 23.78 4.43
N ASN A 210 -1.12 23.43 3.90
CA ASN A 210 -0.26 24.37 3.19
C ASN A 210 -0.70 24.53 1.71
N PRO A 211 -1.12 25.73 1.25
CA PRO A 211 -1.55 25.96 -0.12
C PRO A 211 -0.50 25.63 -1.19
N ASP A 212 0.79 25.87 -0.92
CA ASP A 212 1.86 25.56 -1.86
C ASP A 212 2.04 24.03 -1.99
N ARG A 213 1.97 23.30 -0.88
CA ARG A 213 2.03 21.83 -0.89
C ARG A 213 0.80 21.23 -1.57
N GLN A 214 -0.39 21.81 -1.39
CA GLN A 214 -1.60 21.41 -2.11
C GLN A 214 -1.40 21.45 -3.63
N VAL A 215 -0.81 22.55 -4.14
CA VAL A 215 -0.52 22.71 -5.58
C VAL A 215 0.53 21.70 -6.05
N GLN A 216 1.60 21.49 -5.28
CA GLN A 216 2.64 20.50 -5.61
C GLN A 216 2.09 19.08 -5.70
N VAL A 217 1.25 18.68 -4.73
CA VAL A 217 0.58 17.37 -4.73
C VAL A 217 -0.33 17.23 -5.92
N TYR A 218 -1.13 18.26 -6.23
CA TYR A 218 -2.00 18.26 -7.40
C TYR A 218 -1.21 18.09 -8.70
N GLU A 219 -0.12 18.83 -8.89
CA GLU A 219 0.74 18.69 -10.06
C GLU A 219 1.41 17.31 -10.15
N ALA A 220 1.89 16.78 -9.02
CA ALA A 220 2.48 15.45 -8.96
C ALA A 220 1.46 14.36 -9.30
N ALA A 221 0.23 14.47 -8.79
CA ALA A 221 -0.87 13.56 -9.10
C ALA A 221 -1.24 13.60 -10.58
N CYS A 222 -1.24 14.78 -11.20
CA CYS A 222 -1.44 14.91 -12.65
C CYS A 222 -0.31 14.20 -13.43
N ARG A 223 0.96 14.38 -13.05
CA ARG A 223 2.10 13.75 -13.74
C ARG A 223 2.13 12.22 -13.63
N GLN A 224 1.65 11.66 -12.52
CA GLN A 224 1.65 10.22 -12.28
C GLN A 224 0.49 9.47 -12.97
N SER A 225 -0.52 10.19 -13.46
CA SER A 225 -1.73 9.59 -14.02
C SER A 225 -1.76 9.63 -15.54
N TRP A 226 -2.44 8.64 -16.13
CA TRP A 226 -2.65 8.57 -17.57
C TRP A 226 -3.53 9.75 -18.04
N ASN A 227 -3.11 10.47 -19.08
CA ASN A 227 -3.74 11.69 -19.61
C ASN A 227 -3.71 12.94 -18.70
N ASN A 228 -2.79 13.06 -17.76
CA ASN A 228 -2.68 14.21 -16.84
C ASN A 228 -3.95 14.47 -16.00
N LYS A 229 -4.80 13.46 -15.80
CA LYS A 229 -6.00 13.56 -14.95
C LYS A 229 -5.67 13.03 -13.57
N PRO A 230 -5.69 13.85 -12.51
CA PRO A 230 -5.32 13.39 -11.19
C PRO A 230 -6.31 12.33 -10.69
N GLU A 231 -5.81 11.30 -10.00
CA GLU A 231 -6.66 10.33 -9.30
C GLU A 231 -6.75 10.69 -7.82
N VAL A 232 -7.96 10.64 -7.24
CA VAL A 232 -8.20 10.91 -5.82
C VAL A 232 -7.34 10.04 -4.90
N ARG A 233 -7.17 8.75 -5.25
CA ARG A 233 -6.33 7.80 -4.48
C ARG A 233 -4.86 8.23 -4.47
N VAL A 234 -4.34 8.69 -5.61
CA VAL A 234 -2.95 9.15 -5.73
C VAL A 234 -2.72 10.43 -4.93
N ILE A 235 -3.66 11.38 -4.99
CA ILE A 235 -3.61 12.60 -4.15
C ILE A 235 -3.56 12.24 -2.66
N ARG A 236 -4.48 11.36 -2.20
CA ARG A 236 -4.49 10.93 -0.80
C ARG A 236 -3.14 10.31 -0.41
N ASN A 237 -2.64 9.38 -1.19
CA ASN A 237 -1.35 8.74 -0.93
C ASN A 237 -0.20 9.76 -0.87
N LEU A 238 -0.11 10.72 -1.80
CA LEU A 238 0.94 11.74 -1.79
C LEU A 238 0.89 12.66 -0.56
N ILE A 239 -0.31 12.90 -0.02
CA ILE A 239 -0.47 13.69 1.21
C ILE A 239 -0.13 12.86 2.44
N THR A 240 -0.61 11.61 2.49
CA THR A 240 -0.51 10.72 3.64
C THR A 240 0.71 9.80 3.63
N ASP A 241 1.62 9.86 2.65
CA ASP A 241 2.77 8.93 2.58
C ASP A 241 3.69 9.04 3.81
N SER A 242 3.79 10.24 4.38
CA SER A 242 4.49 10.51 5.64
C SER A 242 3.60 10.41 6.87
N GLN A 243 2.32 10.10 6.72
CA GLN A 243 1.34 10.08 7.80
C GLN A 243 0.71 8.69 7.94
N VAL A 244 0.28 8.38 9.16
CA VAL A 244 -0.42 7.14 9.46
C VAL A 244 -1.76 7.47 10.11
N SER A 245 -2.78 6.69 9.78
CA SER A 245 -4.07 6.84 10.41
C SER A 245 -3.98 6.51 11.91
N THR A 246 -4.70 7.27 12.72
CA THR A 246 -4.89 6.95 14.14
C THR A 246 -5.88 5.80 14.34
N LEU A 247 -6.71 5.49 13.35
CA LEU A 247 -7.63 4.36 13.38
C LEU A 247 -6.92 3.07 12.98
N ASN A 248 -7.20 1.99 13.71
CA ASN A 248 -6.68 0.64 13.45
C ASN A 248 -5.14 0.56 13.38
N ASN A 249 -4.43 1.48 14.03
CA ASN A 249 -2.98 1.47 14.11
C ASN A 249 -2.54 1.07 15.52
N SER A 250 -1.99 -0.14 15.65
CA SER A 250 -1.58 -0.71 16.93
C SER A 250 -0.48 0.10 17.62
N LYS A 251 0.45 0.73 16.87
CA LYS A 251 1.46 1.63 17.44
C LYS A 251 0.81 2.85 18.09
N TYR A 252 -0.17 3.46 17.41
CA TYR A 252 -0.87 4.63 17.94
C TYR A 252 -1.73 4.26 19.15
N ALA A 253 -2.42 3.12 19.11
CA ALA A 253 -3.19 2.61 20.24
C ALA A 253 -2.30 2.35 21.47
N PHE A 254 -1.10 1.79 21.27
CA PHE A 254 -0.15 1.56 22.34
C PHE A 254 0.44 2.85 22.89
N VAL A 255 0.88 3.78 22.06
CA VAL A 255 1.43 5.07 22.50
C VAL A 255 0.38 5.87 23.27
N GLY A 256 -0.83 5.95 22.71
CA GLY A 256 -1.97 6.69 23.25
C GLY A 256 -2.05 8.12 22.73
N GLU A 257 -3.25 8.68 22.74
CA GLU A 257 -3.53 10.03 22.22
C GLU A 257 -2.77 11.13 22.98
N ASN A 258 -2.54 10.94 24.29
CA ASN A 258 -1.88 11.92 25.16
C ASN A 258 -0.40 12.20 24.80
N ALA A 259 0.23 11.35 23.97
CA ALA A 259 1.58 11.56 23.49
C ALA A 259 1.66 12.63 22.38
N PHE A 260 0.51 13.03 21.82
CA PHE A 260 0.43 13.98 20.73
C PHE A 260 -0.39 15.20 21.16
N SER A 261 0.05 16.38 20.75
CA SER A 261 -0.74 17.59 20.85
C SER A 261 -1.90 17.57 19.85
N GLY A 262 -2.99 18.29 20.16
CA GLY A 262 -4.16 18.38 19.27
C GLY A 262 -3.84 18.96 17.88
N ASP A 263 -2.73 19.68 17.74
CA ASP A 263 -2.25 20.22 16.46
C ASP A 263 -1.42 19.20 15.66
N GLU A 264 -0.86 18.17 16.31
CA GLU A 264 -0.14 17.06 15.67
C GLU A 264 -1.08 15.97 15.14
N ILE A 265 -2.31 15.91 15.67
CA ILE A 265 -3.36 15.02 15.18
C ILE A 265 -4.21 15.80 14.17
N ARG A 266 -3.98 15.52 12.89
CA ARG A 266 -4.79 16.09 11.81
C ARG A 266 -6.13 15.38 11.72
N ALA A 267 -7.22 16.08 12.04
CA ALA A 267 -8.57 15.55 11.91
C ALA A 267 -9.01 15.43 10.44
N ASP A 268 -9.54 14.27 10.04
CA ASP A 268 -10.21 14.13 8.74
C ASP A 268 -11.67 14.62 8.83
N LEU A 269 -11.88 15.87 8.43
CA LEU A 269 -13.23 16.47 8.44
C LEU A 269 -14.17 15.85 7.40
N PHE A 270 -13.66 15.11 6.40
CA PHE A 270 -14.45 14.55 5.30
C PHE A 270 -14.78 13.06 5.50
N SER A 271 -14.10 12.36 6.39
CA SER A 271 -14.51 11.03 6.85
C SER A 271 -15.72 11.07 7.78
N ASP A 272 -16.49 9.97 7.79
CA ASP A 272 -17.56 9.73 8.75
C ASP A 272 -17.06 9.00 10.01
N GLU A 273 -15.82 8.50 9.98
CA GLU A 273 -15.14 7.87 11.10
C GLU A 273 -14.42 8.93 11.97
N GLN A 274 -14.36 8.72 13.28
CA GLN A 274 -13.72 9.63 14.25
C GLN A 274 -12.19 9.43 14.26
N GLY A 275 -11.57 9.47 13.09
CA GLY A 275 -10.14 9.25 12.89
C GLY A 275 -9.37 10.51 12.51
N GLY A 276 -8.08 10.49 12.83
CA GLY A 276 -7.12 11.50 12.39
C GLY A 276 -5.90 10.86 11.73
N PHE A 277 -4.93 11.70 11.40
CA PHE A 277 -3.63 11.32 10.86
C PHE A 277 -2.53 11.95 11.71
N VAL A 278 -1.49 11.17 12.01
CA VAL A 278 -0.29 11.63 12.70
C VAL A 278 0.93 11.39 11.82
N ASP A 279 1.96 12.21 11.97
CA ASP A 279 3.22 12.00 11.26
C ASP A 279 3.90 10.69 11.70
N LYS A 280 4.42 9.92 10.73
CA LYS A 280 5.02 8.61 10.98
C LYS A 280 6.27 8.71 11.86
N LEU A 281 7.11 9.73 11.68
CA LEU A 281 8.32 9.91 12.48
C LEU A 281 7.97 10.33 13.90
N ALA A 282 6.96 11.19 14.06
CA ALA A 282 6.45 11.54 15.38
C ALA A 282 5.91 10.32 16.12
N LEU A 283 5.13 9.47 15.44
CA LEU A 283 4.64 8.21 16.03
C LEU A 283 5.78 7.25 16.38
N ASP A 284 6.76 7.06 15.49
CA ASP A 284 7.89 6.17 15.77
C ASP A 284 8.77 6.71 16.92
N THR A 285 8.89 8.03 17.07
CA THR A 285 9.61 8.66 18.18
C THR A 285 8.87 8.45 19.50
N ALA A 286 7.57 8.74 19.55
CA ALA A 286 6.76 8.53 20.75
C ALA A 286 6.67 7.04 21.14
N LEU A 287 6.63 6.14 20.14
CA LEU A 287 6.72 4.70 20.36
C LEU A 287 8.06 4.32 21.00
N LEU A 288 9.17 4.83 20.46
CA LEU A 288 10.50 4.54 21.00
C LEU A 288 10.64 5.02 22.45
N GLU A 289 10.16 6.22 22.76
CA GLU A 289 10.16 6.77 24.13
C GLU A 289 9.34 5.88 25.08
N LYS A 290 8.14 5.45 24.66
CA LYS A 290 7.31 4.56 25.48
C LYS A 290 7.94 3.18 25.68
N LEU A 291 8.56 2.61 24.64
CA LEU A 291 9.30 1.34 24.74
C LEU A 291 10.51 1.47 25.68
N GLN A 292 11.21 2.61 25.66
CA GLN A 292 12.31 2.88 26.57
C GLN A 292 11.83 2.93 28.03
N VAL A 293 10.69 3.57 28.31
CA VAL A 293 10.07 3.56 29.65
C VAL A 293 9.74 2.14 30.10
N VAL A 294 9.11 1.33 29.23
CA VAL A 294 8.81 -0.09 29.55
C VAL A 294 10.09 -0.87 29.84
N ALA A 295 11.15 -0.67 29.05
CA ALA A 295 12.43 -1.32 29.28
C ALA A 295 13.05 -0.93 30.64
N GLU A 296 12.97 0.34 31.02
CA GLU A 296 13.45 0.83 32.32
C GLU A 296 12.63 0.27 33.48
N CYS A 297 11.30 0.21 33.37
CA CYS A 297 10.46 -0.41 34.37
C CYS A 297 10.80 -1.90 34.56
N LEU A 298 11.01 -2.65 33.47
CA LEU A 298 11.43 -4.05 33.54
C LEU A 298 12.83 -4.19 34.15
N LYS A 299 13.75 -3.28 33.83
CA LYS A 299 15.08 -3.24 34.47
C LYS A 299 14.99 -3.09 35.98
N GLU A 300 14.17 -2.17 36.47
CA GLU A 300 14.02 -1.92 37.91
C GLU A 300 13.29 -3.07 38.62
N ALA A 301 12.21 -3.59 38.02
CA ALA A 301 11.42 -4.66 38.59
C ALA A 301 12.17 -6.01 38.62
N GLU A 302 12.91 -6.32 37.55
CA GLU A 302 13.59 -7.60 37.37
C GLU A 302 15.08 -7.53 37.73
N GLY A 303 15.68 -6.35 37.89
CA GLY A 303 17.08 -6.20 38.34
C GLY A 303 18.14 -6.40 37.26
N TRP A 304 17.86 -6.04 36.01
CA TRP A 304 18.81 -6.12 34.89
C TRP A 304 19.89 -5.03 34.95
N ALA A 305 21.09 -5.31 34.43
CA ALA A 305 22.21 -4.37 34.44
C ALA A 305 21.94 -3.10 33.62
N TRP A 306 21.28 -3.27 32.47
CA TRP A 306 20.93 -2.19 31.56
C TRP A 306 19.61 -2.51 30.85
N ALA A 307 19.00 -1.49 30.25
CA ALA A 307 17.78 -1.63 29.46
C ALA A 307 17.80 -0.70 28.26
N THR A 308 17.16 -1.12 27.16
CA THR A 308 16.94 -0.27 26.00
C THR A 308 15.60 -0.56 25.34
N GLY A 309 14.89 0.50 24.97
CA GLY A 309 13.78 0.47 24.03
C GLY A 309 14.30 0.68 22.61
N ARG A 310 13.83 -0.14 21.66
CA ARG A 310 14.17 -0.04 20.23
C ARG A 310 12.94 -0.28 19.38
N LEU A 311 12.94 0.19 18.13
CA LEU A 311 11.84 -0.12 17.21
C LEU A 311 11.84 -1.59 16.78
N ASP A 312 13.04 -2.13 16.55
CA ASP A 312 13.26 -3.51 16.10
C ASP A 312 13.93 -4.36 17.20
N ALA A 313 13.60 -5.65 17.22
CA ALA A 313 14.22 -6.64 18.10
C ALA A 313 15.71 -6.84 17.77
N VAL A 314 16.51 -7.19 18.78
CA VAL A 314 17.90 -7.56 18.59
C VAL A 314 17.99 -8.85 17.79
N SER A 315 18.69 -8.79 16.67
CA SER A 315 18.92 -9.93 15.79
C SER A 315 20.13 -10.76 16.22
N TYR A 316 20.05 -12.09 16.05
CA TYR A 316 21.19 -13.01 16.21
C TYR A 316 22.27 -12.84 15.12
N HIS A 317 21.99 -12.08 14.07
CA HIS A 317 22.83 -11.93 12.89
C HIS A 317 22.95 -10.46 12.47
N GLY A 318 23.98 -10.14 11.67
CA GLY A 318 24.19 -8.79 11.13
C GLY A 318 24.87 -7.85 12.13
N GLU A 319 24.62 -6.55 12.02
CA GLU A 319 25.28 -5.52 12.84
C GLU A 319 24.99 -5.70 14.34
N ASP A 320 23.78 -6.13 14.70
CA ASP A 320 23.42 -6.43 16.09
C ASP A 320 24.30 -7.53 16.70
N SER A 321 24.75 -8.52 15.90
CA SER A 321 25.61 -9.61 16.41
C SER A 321 27.02 -9.14 16.81
N VAL A 322 27.42 -7.94 16.35
CA VAL A 322 28.70 -7.30 16.70
C VAL A 322 28.60 -6.55 18.03
N VAL A 323 27.41 -6.02 18.35
CA VAL A 323 27.16 -5.19 19.54
C VAL A 323 26.57 -6.00 20.69
N TYR A 324 25.70 -6.96 20.37
CA TYR A 324 24.92 -7.72 21.33
C TYR A 324 25.26 -9.22 21.27
N ARG A 325 25.06 -9.89 22.40
CA ARG A 325 25.02 -11.35 22.51
C ARG A 325 23.79 -11.74 23.31
N ILE A 326 22.83 -12.42 22.67
CA ILE A 326 21.62 -12.91 23.33
C ILE A 326 21.97 -14.24 24.03
N GLN A 327 21.74 -14.35 25.34
CA GLN A 327 21.90 -15.60 26.07
C GLN A 327 20.75 -16.56 25.75
N HIS A 328 21.00 -17.86 25.90
CA HIS A 328 19.94 -18.86 25.87
C HIS A 328 19.04 -18.66 27.10
N GLU A 329 17.72 -18.78 26.91
CA GLU A 329 16.79 -18.72 28.02
C GLU A 329 17.01 -19.90 28.97
N PRO A 330 17.22 -19.68 30.28
CA PRO A 330 17.34 -20.79 31.23
C PRO A 330 15.98 -21.49 31.39
N ASP A 331 16.00 -22.78 31.74
CA ASP A 331 14.76 -23.53 32.00
C ASP A 331 14.03 -22.96 33.23
N ALA A 332 12.71 -22.81 33.12
CA ALA A 332 11.86 -22.27 34.19
C ALA A 332 12.06 -23.01 35.53
N VAL A 333 12.17 -22.24 36.61
CA VAL A 333 12.34 -22.78 37.97
C VAL A 333 11.07 -22.55 38.78
N TYR A 334 10.24 -23.58 38.87
CA TYR A 334 9.01 -23.60 39.66
C TYR A 334 9.29 -23.85 41.13
N THR A 335 8.57 -23.16 42.01
CA THR A 335 8.46 -23.56 43.42
C THR A 335 7.52 -24.75 43.58
N GLU A 336 7.62 -25.50 44.69
CA GLU A 336 6.72 -26.62 44.97
C GLU A 336 5.24 -26.22 44.96
N GLN A 337 4.93 -24.99 45.38
CA GLN A 337 3.57 -24.44 45.38
C GLN A 337 3.10 -24.07 43.96
N GLU A 338 3.95 -23.46 43.15
CA GLU A 338 3.63 -23.13 41.76
C GLU A 338 3.47 -24.39 40.90
N GLN A 339 4.30 -25.41 41.09
CA GLN A 339 4.16 -26.68 40.39
C GLN A 339 2.83 -27.36 40.74
N GLN A 340 2.47 -27.41 42.04
CA GLN A 340 1.17 -27.94 42.47
C GLN A 340 0.01 -27.14 41.87
N ARG A 341 0.12 -25.81 41.82
CA ARG A 341 -0.91 -24.93 41.25
C ARG A 341 -1.03 -25.10 39.73
N MET A 342 0.09 -25.25 39.01
CA MET A 342 0.10 -25.58 37.57
C MET A 342 -0.56 -26.93 37.31
N ASP A 343 -0.19 -27.96 38.07
CA ASP A 343 -0.76 -29.31 37.92
C ASP A 343 -2.28 -29.31 38.20
N GLU A 344 -2.76 -28.53 39.19
CA GLU A 344 -4.17 -28.31 39.48
C GLU A 344 -4.89 -27.57 38.34
N LEU A 345 -4.35 -26.44 37.89
CA LEU A 345 -4.94 -25.62 36.81
C LEU A 345 -5.01 -26.39 35.50
N GLN A 346 -3.97 -27.16 35.17
CA GLN A 346 -3.93 -27.97 33.97
C GLN A 346 -4.92 -29.14 34.03
N GLY A 347 -5.09 -29.75 35.20
CA GLY A 347 -6.14 -30.75 35.43
C GLY A 347 -7.56 -30.18 35.29
N GLU A 348 -7.82 -28.99 35.86
CA GLU A 348 -9.11 -28.30 35.73
C GLU A 348 -9.38 -27.87 34.28
N TYR A 349 -8.35 -27.43 33.56
CA TYR A 349 -8.43 -27.06 32.14
C TYR A 349 -8.77 -28.27 31.25
N ASP A 350 -8.08 -29.40 31.44
CA ASP A 350 -8.31 -30.63 30.68
C ASP A 350 -9.72 -31.22 30.91
N GLU A 351 -10.25 -31.07 32.13
CA GLU A 351 -11.62 -31.46 32.48
C GLU A 351 -12.68 -30.49 31.91
N ASN A 352 -12.32 -29.22 31.71
CA ASN A 352 -13.23 -28.16 31.28
C ASN A 352 -13.00 -27.78 29.80
N GLN A 353 -13.40 -28.65 28.87
CA GLN A 353 -13.19 -28.48 27.42
C GLN A 353 -14.06 -27.42 26.72
N THR A 354 -14.59 -26.44 27.45
CA THR A 354 -15.45 -25.39 26.88
C THR A 354 -14.79 -24.03 27.03
N ALA A 355 -14.57 -23.32 25.92
CA ALA A 355 -14.13 -21.93 25.91
C ALA A 355 -15.12 -21.06 26.69
N SER A 356 -14.74 -20.67 27.90
CA SER A 356 -15.52 -19.95 28.90
C SER A 356 -14.62 -18.89 29.56
N ASP A 357 -15.21 -17.84 30.13
CA ASP A 357 -14.47 -16.82 30.89
C ASP A 357 -13.63 -17.44 32.04
N GLU A 358 -14.03 -18.63 32.53
CA GLU A 358 -13.30 -19.40 33.53
C GLU A 358 -12.05 -20.09 32.97
N THR A 359 -12.07 -20.60 31.73
CA THR A 359 -10.88 -21.21 31.09
C THR A 359 -9.85 -20.16 30.69
N ASP A 360 -10.30 -18.98 30.25
CA ASP A 360 -9.40 -17.86 29.91
C ASP A 360 -8.68 -17.34 31.17
N ALA A 361 -9.37 -17.31 32.31
CA ALA A 361 -8.76 -16.96 33.59
C ALA A 361 -7.72 -17.99 34.06
N MET A 362 -7.98 -19.29 33.81
CA MET A 362 -7.03 -20.37 34.10
C MET A 362 -5.78 -20.28 33.22
N GLU A 363 -5.93 -20.05 31.91
CA GLU A 363 -4.80 -19.84 30.99
C GLU A 363 -3.94 -18.63 31.43
N SER A 364 -4.57 -17.52 31.78
CA SER A 364 -3.86 -16.34 32.26
C SER A 364 -3.11 -16.59 33.58
N GLU A 365 -3.66 -17.40 34.49
CA GLU A 365 -2.98 -17.79 35.73
C GLU A 365 -1.79 -18.72 35.46
N MET A 366 -1.94 -19.69 34.55
CA MET A 366 -0.84 -20.58 34.13
C MET A 366 0.31 -19.79 33.50
N GLU A 367 0.01 -18.89 32.57
CA GLU A 367 0.99 -18.02 31.93
C GLU A 367 1.73 -17.12 32.94
N ALA A 368 1.01 -16.59 33.94
CA ALA A 368 1.62 -15.78 35.00
C ALA A 368 2.60 -16.59 35.86
N ILE A 369 2.27 -17.85 36.16
CA ILE A 369 3.16 -18.77 36.90
C ILE A 369 4.39 -19.12 36.06
N GLU A 370 4.21 -19.46 34.78
CA GLU A 370 5.34 -19.73 33.87
C GLU A 370 6.26 -18.51 33.75
N CYS A 371 5.72 -17.31 33.54
CA CYS A 371 6.51 -16.08 33.46
C CYS A 371 7.31 -15.84 34.75
N ALA A 372 6.70 -16.06 35.93
CA ALA A 372 7.38 -15.91 37.21
C ALA A 372 8.49 -16.95 37.41
N ALA A 373 8.25 -18.21 37.03
CA ALA A 373 9.23 -19.28 37.08
C ALA A 373 10.40 -19.05 36.11
N GLN A 374 10.09 -18.54 34.92
CA GLN A 374 11.06 -18.17 33.90
C GLN A 374 11.92 -16.99 34.34
N LEU A 375 11.31 -15.97 34.94
CA LEU A 375 12.06 -14.88 35.56
C LEU A 375 12.99 -15.42 36.66
N ARG A 376 12.50 -16.29 37.55
CA ARG A 376 13.29 -16.86 38.64
C ARG A 376 14.50 -17.66 38.16
N ALA A 377 14.42 -18.29 36.98
CA ALA A 377 15.52 -19.03 36.38
C ALA A 377 16.73 -18.12 36.05
N TRP A 378 16.50 -16.82 35.82
CA TRP A 378 17.57 -15.84 35.67
C TRP A 378 18.23 -15.51 37.01
N THR A 379 19.42 -16.05 37.23
CA THR A 379 20.21 -15.79 38.46
C THR A 379 20.62 -14.31 38.58
N PRO A 380 20.81 -13.79 39.81
CA PRO A 380 21.29 -12.43 40.01
C PRO A 380 22.58 -12.12 39.26
N GLU A 381 23.49 -13.10 39.15
CA GLU A 381 24.74 -12.99 38.42
C GLU A 381 24.52 -12.81 36.91
N MET A 382 23.57 -13.56 36.32
CA MET A 382 23.21 -13.42 34.90
C MET A 382 22.57 -12.06 34.63
N ARG A 383 21.64 -11.62 35.49
CA ARG A 383 20.98 -10.31 35.36
C ARG A 383 21.95 -9.13 35.53
N ALA A 384 23.00 -9.30 36.35
CA ALA A 384 24.04 -8.28 36.52
C ALA A 384 24.99 -8.14 35.31
N GLN A 385 25.06 -9.14 34.42
CA GLN A 385 25.91 -9.13 33.21
C GLN A 385 25.13 -8.89 31.92
N SER A 386 23.80 -8.87 31.99
CA SER A 386 22.93 -8.77 30.84
C SER A 386 21.80 -7.76 31.06
N GLY A 387 21.18 -7.36 29.98
CA GLY A 387 20.12 -6.37 29.95
C GLY A 387 18.84 -6.93 29.35
N VAL A 388 17.81 -6.09 29.43
CA VAL A 388 16.51 -6.32 28.81
C VAL A 388 16.33 -5.36 27.64
N VAL A 389 15.91 -5.88 26.49
CA VAL A 389 15.61 -5.10 25.30
C VAL A 389 14.14 -5.21 24.98
N VAL A 390 13.46 -4.07 24.87
CA VAL A 390 12.03 -4.00 24.56
C VAL A 390 11.87 -3.42 23.17
N SER A 391 11.09 -4.09 22.34
CA SER A 391 10.85 -3.70 20.95
C SER A 391 9.40 -3.89 20.53
N TRP A 392 9.05 -3.46 19.32
CA TRP A 392 7.68 -3.58 18.80
C TRP A 392 7.61 -4.67 17.73
N ARG A 393 6.78 -5.70 17.92
CA ARG A 393 6.65 -6.79 16.96
C ARG A 393 5.20 -7.23 16.82
N GLN A 394 4.74 -7.37 15.58
CA GLN A 394 3.39 -7.86 15.24
C GLN A 394 2.23 -7.14 15.93
N GLY A 395 2.42 -5.88 16.33
CA GLY A 395 1.37 -5.09 16.98
C GLY A 395 1.37 -5.15 18.50
N ASP A 396 2.39 -5.75 19.10
CA ASP A 396 2.56 -5.83 20.55
C ASP A 396 4.01 -5.57 21.00
N VAL A 397 4.17 -5.42 22.31
CA VAL A 397 5.48 -5.28 22.97
C VAL A 397 6.20 -6.62 22.98
N TYR A 398 7.43 -6.64 22.48
CA TYR A 398 8.30 -7.81 22.45
C TYR A 398 9.51 -7.59 23.36
N VAL A 399 9.67 -8.46 24.36
CA VAL A 399 10.70 -8.36 25.40
C VAL A 399 11.77 -9.44 25.19
N GLN A 400 13.03 -9.04 25.09
CA GLN A 400 14.19 -9.93 25.04
C GLN A 400 15.02 -9.76 26.32
N ARG A 401 15.09 -10.82 27.11
CA ARG A 401 15.88 -10.89 28.34
C ARG A 401 17.25 -11.53 28.08
N GLY A 402 18.23 -11.25 28.94
CA GLY A 402 19.55 -11.88 28.82
C GLY A 402 20.44 -11.35 27.70
N VAL A 403 20.31 -10.07 27.31
CA VAL A 403 21.13 -9.48 26.24
C VAL A 403 22.43 -8.88 26.81
N ILE A 404 23.59 -9.33 26.33
CA ILE A 404 24.90 -8.82 26.77
C ILE A 404 25.44 -7.80 25.77
N LEU A 405 25.99 -6.68 26.24
CA LEU A 405 26.76 -5.72 25.44
C LEU A 405 28.21 -6.21 25.29
N ARG A 406 28.71 -6.33 24.06
CA ARG A 406 30.06 -6.85 23.78
C ARG A 406 31.20 -5.88 24.14
N GLU A 407 30.90 -4.62 24.43
CA GLU A 407 31.89 -3.62 24.86
C GLU A 407 32.10 -3.63 26.38
N GLN A 408 32.69 -4.69 26.97
CA GLN A 408 33.35 -4.70 28.30
C GLN A 408 33.77 -6.10 28.79
N SER A 409 34.40 -6.92 27.95
CA SER A 409 35.13 -8.09 28.45
C SER A 409 36.45 -8.28 27.71
N GLU A 410 37.42 -7.42 28.02
CA GLU A 410 38.82 -7.82 27.97
C GLU A 410 39.09 -8.74 29.16
N THR A 411 38.93 -10.04 28.93
CA THR A 411 39.73 -11.07 29.58
C THR A 411 39.80 -12.22 28.60
N GLU A 412 40.98 -12.33 27.97
CA GLU A 412 41.40 -13.53 27.25
C GLU A 412 41.28 -14.73 28.20
N ASP A 413 40.36 -15.65 27.93
CA ASP A 413 40.63 -17.09 27.76
C ASP A 413 39.31 -17.90 27.79
N GLU A 414 38.74 -18.07 26.60
CA GLU A 414 38.66 -19.37 25.93
C GLU A 414 38.17 -19.06 24.51
N PRO A 415 38.91 -19.40 23.44
CA PRO A 415 38.32 -19.38 22.12
C PRO A 415 37.26 -20.48 22.14
N ALA A 416 36.01 -20.11 22.36
CA ALA A 416 34.91 -20.91 21.86
C ALA A 416 35.23 -21.11 20.38
N GLN A 417 35.64 -22.32 20.02
CA GLN A 417 35.73 -22.75 18.63
C GLN A 417 34.31 -22.65 18.10
N VAL A 418 33.90 -21.47 17.67
CA VAL A 418 32.92 -21.33 16.62
C VAL A 418 33.62 -22.02 15.45
N PRO A 419 33.12 -23.14 14.93
CA PRO A 419 33.59 -23.58 13.64
C PRO A 419 33.21 -22.45 12.70
N VAL A 420 34.16 -21.57 12.41
CA VAL A 420 34.06 -20.71 11.24
C VAL A 420 34.09 -21.69 10.10
N TYR A 421 32.90 -22.02 9.59
CA TYR A 421 32.75 -22.68 8.31
C TYR A 421 33.25 -21.66 7.28
N GLU A 422 34.56 -21.58 7.09
CA GLU A 422 35.12 -21.10 5.83
C GLU A 422 34.70 -22.13 4.79
N ARG A 423 33.51 -21.91 4.20
CA ARG A 423 33.06 -22.68 3.03
C ARG A 423 34.17 -22.58 2.00
N GLN A 424 34.66 -23.72 1.54
CA GLN A 424 35.68 -23.73 0.50
C GLN A 424 35.14 -22.96 -0.72
N PRO A 425 35.94 -22.06 -1.33
CA PRO A 425 35.51 -21.29 -2.47
C PRO A 425 35.04 -22.24 -3.59
N GLU A 426 33.79 -22.09 -3.99
CA GLU A 426 33.23 -22.92 -5.04
C GLU A 426 33.59 -22.34 -6.42
N PRO A 427 33.67 -23.16 -7.48
CA PRO A 427 33.97 -22.66 -8.83
C PRO A 427 33.06 -21.52 -9.31
N VAL A 428 31.84 -21.40 -8.76
CA VAL A 428 30.89 -20.32 -9.07
C VAL A 428 31.32 -18.95 -8.52
N ASP A 429 32.11 -18.93 -7.45
CA ASP A 429 32.57 -17.68 -6.83
C ASP A 429 33.67 -16.99 -7.65
N GLU A 430 34.37 -17.74 -8.50
CA GLU A 430 35.36 -17.20 -9.45
C GLU A 430 34.74 -16.58 -10.71
N ILE A 431 33.46 -16.82 -10.96
CA ILE A 431 32.73 -16.29 -12.11
C ILE A 431 32.30 -14.85 -11.83
N SER A 432 32.37 -13.97 -12.83
CA SER A 432 31.87 -12.60 -12.65
C SER A 432 30.35 -12.57 -12.42
N LEU A 433 29.85 -11.71 -11.53
CA LEU A 433 28.41 -11.56 -11.29
C LEU A 433 27.62 -11.30 -12.59
N PRO A 434 28.06 -10.45 -13.54
CA PRO A 434 27.37 -10.30 -14.81
C PRO A 434 27.23 -11.62 -15.57
N LEU A 435 28.31 -12.42 -15.67
CA LEU A 435 28.24 -13.72 -16.35
C LEU A 435 27.31 -14.69 -15.61
N LEU A 436 27.34 -14.71 -14.28
CA LEU A 436 26.45 -15.54 -13.46
C LEU A 436 24.98 -15.19 -13.71
N THR A 437 24.61 -13.91 -13.67
CA THR A 437 23.23 -13.46 -13.92
C THR A 437 22.80 -13.86 -15.33
N LYS A 438 23.62 -13.56 -16.37
CA LYS A 438 23.30 -13.94 -17.75
C LYS A 438 23.04 -15.45 -17.89
N MET A 439 23.91 -16.27 -17.32
CA MET A 439 23.88 -17.71 -17.50
C MET A 439 22.78 -18.39 -16.66
N SER A 440 22.47 -17.85 -15.47
CA SER A 440 21.31 -18.30 -14.69
C SER A 440 19.98 -17.87 -15.34
N SER A 441 19.92 -16.75 -16.04
CA SER A 441 18.77 -16.36 -16.88
C SER A 441 18.57 -17.33 -18.06
N GLU A 442 19.66 -17.75 -18.73
CA GLU A 442 19.61 -18.78 -19.79
C GLU A 442 19.14 -20.14 -19.24
N ARG A 443 19.68 -20.58 -18.10
CA ARG A 443 19.28 -21.81 -17.40
C ARG A 443 17.79 -21.79 -17.04
N THR A 444 17.31 -20.64 -16.52
CA THR A 444 15.90 -20.43 -16.19
C THR A 444 15.03 -20.58 -17.43
N LEU A 445 15.34 -19.88 -18.54
CA LEU A 445 14.58 -19.99 -19.79
C LEU A 445 14.53 -21.43 -20.33
N ALA A 446 15.65 -22.13 -20.29
CA ALA A 446 15.72 -23.54 -20.71
C ALA A 446 14.82 -24.44 -19.86
N LEU A 447 14.80 -24.24 -18.53
CA LEU A 447 13.90 -24.97 -17.64
C LEU A 447 12.43 -24.62 -17.91
N GLN A 448 12.09 -23.34 -18.14
CA GLN A 448 10.74 -22.93 -18.52
C GLN A 448 10.29 -23.69 -19.79
N ALA A 449 11.13 -23.74 -20.81
CA ALA A 449 10.84 -24.44 -22.06
C ALA A 449 10.69 -25.97 -21.87
N ALA A 450 11.50 -26.57 -20.99
CA ALA A 450 11.41 -27.99 -20.66
C ALA A 450 10.15 -28.34 -19.86
N LEU A 451 9.69 -27.46 -18.95
CA LEU A 451 8.47 -27.66 -18.15
C LEU A 451 7.21 -27.64 -19.01
N VAL A 452 7.17 -26.81 -20.06
CA VAL A 452 6.08 -26.82 -21.04
C VAL A 452 5.93 -28.20 -21.70
N GLN A 453 7.04 -28.92 -21.91
CA GLN A 453 7.04 -30.28 -22.49
C GLN A 453 6.68 -31.37 -21.46
N LYS A 454 6.52 -31.02 -20.18
CA LYS A 454 6.26 -31.96 -19.06
C LYS A 454 4.98 -31.55 -18.30
N PRO A 455 3.79 -31.55 -18.94
CA PRO A 455 2.58 -30.92 -18.41
C PRO A 455 2.14 -31.48 -17.05
N GLU A 456 2.18 -32.80 -16.87
CA GLU A 456 1.77 -33.44 -15.60
C GLU A 456 2.64 -33.00 -14.42
N LYS A 457 3.96 -32.96 -14.62
CA LYS A 457 4.91 -32.50 -13.58
C LYS A 457 4.72 -31.02 -13.28
N THR A 458 4.52 -30.20 -14.31
CA THR A 458 4.32 -28.75 -14.15
C THR A 458 3.03 -28.43 -13.40
N VAL A 459 1.93 -29.13 -13.70
CA VAL A 459 0.67 -28.99 -12.93
C VAL A 459 0.85 -29.46 -11.49
N ALA A 460 1.56 -30.58 -11.26
CA ALA A 460 1.82 -31.06 -9.92
C ALA A 460 2.61 -30.04 -9.07
N LEU A 461 3.62 -29.39 -9.66
CA LEU A 461 4.39 -28.31 -9.01
C LEU A 461 3.50 -27.11 -8.64
N MET A 462 2.60 -26.70 -9.55
CA MET A 462 1.65 -25.62 -9.29
C MET A 462 0.70 -25.96 -8.12
N VAL A 463 0.12 -27.16 -8.13
CA VAL A 463 -0.82 -27.61 -7.08
C VAL A 463 -0.10 -27.72 -5.75
N TRP A 464 1.11 -28.27 -5.72
CA TRP A 464 1.94 -28.31 -4.52
C TRP A 464 2.18 -26.89 -3.97
N ARG A 465 2.45 -25.91 -4.85
CA ARG A 465 2.64 -24.52 -4.40
C ARG A 465 1.34 -23.90 -3.86
N LEU A 466 0.20 -24.17 -4.48
CA LEU A 466 -1.11 -23.76 -3.97
C LEU A 466 -1.37 -24.33 -2.58
N CYS A 467 -1.13 -25.63 -2.38
CA CYS A 467 -1.32 -26.28 -1.08
C CYS A 467 -0.40 -25.70 -0.01
N THR A 468 0.89 -25.48 -0.31
CA THR A 468 1.83 -24.88 0.67
C THR A 468 1.52 -23.43 1.00
N CYS A 469 0.77 -22.70 0.17
CA CYS A 469 0.33 -21.34 0.52
C CYS A 469 -0.97 -21.31 1.33
N VAL A 470 -1.85 -22.30 1.15
CA VAL A 470 -3.21 -22.30 1.74
C VAL A 470 -3.29 -23.15 3.00
N PHE A 471 -2.55 -24.25 3.05
CA PHE A 471 -2.62 -25.22 4.15
C PHE A 471 -1.47 -25.05 5.16
N ASP A 472 -0.39 -24.39 4.76
CA ASP A 472 0.79 -24.18 5.57
C ASP A 472 1.07 -22.68 5.57
N ASN A 473 1.01 -22.01 6.72
CA ASN A 473 1.12 -20.54 6.82
C ASN A 473 2.55 -20.01 6.55
N CYS A 474 3.36 -20.77 5.82
CA CYS A 474 4.80 -20.55 5.66
C CYS A 474 5.08 -19.56 4.52
N THR A 475 5.34 -18.30 4.88
CA THR A 475 5.72 -17.21 3.96
C THR A 475 7.21 -16.85 4.02
N THR A 476 8.00 -17.56 4.84
CA THR A 476 9.38 -17.18 5.18
C THR A 476 10.46 -17.81 4.31
N THR A 477 10.15 -18.84 3.52
CA THR A 477 11.12 -19.49 2.60
C THR A 477 10.99 -18.95 1.17
N ARG A 478 12.11 -18.53 0.58
CA ARG A 478 12.19 -18.21 -0.85
C ARG A 478 11.95 -19.49 -1.64
N HIS A 479 10.86 -19.52 -2.39
CA HIS A 479 10.49 -20.68 -3.20
C HIS A 479 10.74 -20.39 -4.68
N PRO A 480 11.27 -21.34 -5.48
CA PRO A 480 11.48 -21.14 -6.92
C PRO A 480 10.18 -20.86 -7.71
N PHE A 481 9.03 -21.12 -7.09
CA PHE A 481 7.71 -20.79 -7.61
C PHE A 481 7.03 -19.79 -6.67
N VAL A 482 6.84 -18.56 -7.15
CA VAL A 482 6.00 -17.57 -6.47
C VAL A 482 4.62 -17.61 -7.15
N MET A 483 3.55 -17.79 -6.38
CA MET A 483 2.17 -17.66 -6.89
C MET A 483 1.78 -16.18 -7.01
N ARG A 484 2.62 -15.43 -7.74
CA ARG A 484 2.36 -14.10 -8.30
C ARG A 484 2.84 -14.20 -9.73
N LEU A 485 1.96 -13.93 -10.69
CA LEU A 485 2.35 -13.96 -12.10
C LEU A 485 3.08 -12.66 -12.46
N GLU A 486 4.36 -12.58 -12.12
CA GLU A 486 5.26 -11.56 -12.63
C GLU A 486 5.95 -12.09 -13.89
N VAL A 487 5.68 -11.46 -15.04
CA VAL A 487 6.23 -11.91 -16.31
C VAL A 487 7.66 -11.35 -16.47
N HIS A 488 8.66 -12.11 -16.01
CA HIS A 488 10.08 -11.74 -16.15
C HIS A 488 10.67 -12.04 -17.54
N HIS A 489 9.83 -12.43 -18.50
CA HIS A 489 10.24 -12.89 -19.82
C HIS A 489 11.15 -11.90 -20.57
N ASN A 490 10.80 -10.60 -20.55
CA ASN A 490 11.62 -9.57 -21.19
C ASN A 490 12.99 -9.41 -20.52
N ARG A 491 13.03 -9.51 -19.19
CA ARG A 491 14.27 -9.41 -18.42
C ARG A 491 15.18 -10.61 -18.69
N LEU A 492 14.64 -11.81 -18.54
CA LEU A 492 15.36 -13.06 -18.76
C LEU A 492 15.97 -13.11 -20.17
N VAL A 493 15.23 -12.72 -21.20
CA VAL A 493 15.74 -12.69 -22.59
C VAL A 493 16.77 -11.60 -22.81
N SER A 494 16.58 -10.41 -22.23
CA SER A 494 17.55 -9.32 -22.35
C SER A 494 18.89 -9.64 -21.68
N GLU A 495 18.87 -10.46 -20.64
CA GLU A 495 20.05 -10.89 -19.88
C GLU A 495 20.69 -12.16 -20.46
N ALA A 496 19.87 -13.10 -20.96
CA ALA A 496 20.32 -14.37 -21.53
C ALA A 496 21.28 -14.15 -22.72
N PRO A 497 22.46 -14.80 -22.74
CA PRO A 497 23.43 -14.63 -23.82
C PRO A 497 22.90 -14.96 -25.21
N SER A 498 22.00 -15.95 -25.32
CA SER A 498 21.39 -16.32 -26.60
C SER A 498 20.22 -15.41 -26.99
N GLY A 499 19.67 -14.65 -26.04
CA GLY A 499 18.53 -13.76 -26.25
C GLY A 499 17.38 -14.39 -27.03
N GLU A 500 16.90 -13.70 -28.06
CA GLU A 500 15.81 -14.17 -28.93
C GLU A 500 16.23 -15.27 -29.92
N GLU A 501 17.53 -15.49 -30.10
CA GLU A 501 18.05 -16.54 -30.98
C GLU A 501 18.14 -17.91 -30.26
N GLY A 502 17.99 -17.92 -28.93
CA GLY A 502 18.06 -19.12 -28.11
C GLY A 502 16.94 -20.13 -28.38
N LYS A 503 17.29 -21.43 -28.38
CA LYS A 503 16.35 -22.54 -28.60
C LYS A 503 15.19 -22.53 -27.60
N ALA A 504 15.47 -22.22 -26.33
CA ALA A 504 14.47 -22.15 -25.27
C ALA A 504 13.43 -21.06 -25.55
N TRP A 505 13.88 -19.84 -25.88
CA TRP A 505 13.00 -18.74 -26.24
C TRP A 505 12.13 -19.05 -27.44
N GLN A 506 12.73 -19.56 -28.53
CA GLN A 506 11.98 -19.90 -29.74
C GLN A 506 10.89 -20.94 -29.47
N SER A 507 11.20 -21.96 -28.66
CA SER A 507 10.22 -22.97 -28.24
C SER A 507 9.07 -22.36 -27.42
N LEU A 508 9.37 -21.44 -26.49
CA LEU A 508 8.36 -20.77 -25.66
C LEU A 508 7.46 -19.85 -26.49
N MET A 509 8.04 -19.07 -27.42
CA MET A 509 7.27 -18.18 -28.31
C MET A 509 6.41 -18.95 -29.31
N GLN A 510 6.90 -20.08 -29.82
CA GLN A 510 6.11 -20.95 -30.67
C GLN A 510 4.90 -21.50 -29.92
N GLU A 511 5.09 -21.97 -28.68
CA GLU A 511 3.99 -22.48 -27.86
C GLU A 511 3.01 -21.37 -27.47
N LYS A 512 3.52 -20.18 -27.11
CA LYS A 512 2.69 -19.01 -26.85
C LYS A 512 1.78 -18.70 -28.03
N ALA A 513 2.34 -18.61 -29.24
CA ALA A 513 1.57 -18.34 -30.45
C ALA A 513 0.51 -19.41 -30.72
N ARG A 514 0.85 -20.69 -30.49
CA ARG A 514 -0.09 -21.80 -30.60
C ARG A 514 -1.25 -21.67 -29.61
N LEU A 515 -0.98 -21.32 -28.36
CA LEU A 515 -2.00 -21.18 -27.31
C LEU A 515 -2.84 -19.92 -27.50
N GLU A 516 -2.24 -18.80 -27.88
CA GLU A 516 -2.97 -17.56 -28.18
C GLU A 516 -3.97 -17.74 -29.32
N ALA A 517 -3.65 -18.57 -30.31
CA ALA A 517 -4.56 -18.90 -31.41
C ALA A 517 -5.79 -19.74 -30.99
N LEU A 518 -5.76 -20.35 -29.81
CA LEU A 518 -6.89 -21.11 -29.25
C LEU A 518 -7.83 -20.25 -28.39
N LEU A 519 -7.45 -19.00 -28.09
CA LEU A 519 -8.23 -18.14 -27.21
C LEU A 519 -9.42 -17.49 -27.96
N PRO A 520 -10.61 -17.38 -27.35
CA PRO A 520 -11.78 -16.78 -27.99
C PRO A 520 -11.59 -15.29 -28.28
N GLU A 521 -12.31 -14.75 -29.26
CA GLU A 521 -12.29 -13.32 -29.54
C GLU A 521 -12.74 -12.51 -28.30
N GLY A 522 -12.04 -11.41 -28.01
CA GLY A 522 -12.36 -10.56 -26.85
C GLY A 522 -11.83 -11.04 -25.49
N TRP A 523 -11.11 -12.17 -25.43
CA TRP A 523 -10.58 -12.75 -24.19
C TRP A 523 -9.78 -11.78 -23.31
N LYS A 524 -9.14 -10.76 -23.91
CA LYS A 524 -8.36 -9.73 -23.21
C LYS A 524 -9.22 -8.77 -22.36
N LYS A 525 -10.52 -8.68 -22.63
CA LYS A 525 -11.45 -7.72 -21.99
C LYS A 525 -12.51 -8.40 -21.13
N ASP A 526 -12.79 -9.66 -21.38
CA ASP A 526 -13.86 -10.40 -20.72
C ASP A 526 -13.39 -11.79 -20.29
N PHE A 527 -13.27 -11.99 -18.98
CA PHE A 527 -12.84 -13.26 -18.40
C PHE A 527 -13.88 -14.38 -18.61
N THR A 528 -15.16 -14.05 -18.84
CA THR A 528 -16.21 -15.06 -18.99
C THR A 528 -16.02 -15.91 -20.24
N THR A 529 -15.26 -15.42 -21.22
CA THR A 529 -14.82 -16.18 -22.40
C THR A 529 -14.10 -17.48 -22.03
N PHE A 530 -13.39 -17.52 -20.89
CA PHE A 530 -12.70 -18.71 -20.42
C PHE A 530 -13.65 -19.82 -19.97
N PHE A 531 -14.92 -19.52 -19.65
CA PHE A 531 -15.91 -20.54 -19.30
C PHE A 531 -16.30 -21.44 -20.49
N THR A 532 -15.97 -21.03 -21.72
CA THR A 532 -16.22 -21.82 -22.93
C THR A 532 -15.05 -22.71 -23.33
N LEU A 533 -13.90 -22.58 -22.67
CA LEU A 533 -12.71 -23.37 -22.99
C LEU A 533 -12.84 -24.81 -22.48
N ASP A 534 -12.33 -25.76 -23.26
CA ASP A 534 -12.26 -27.15 -22.82
C ASP A 534 -11.15 -27.37 -21.77
N GLY A 535 -11.27 -28.45 -21.00
CA GLY A 535 -10.31 -28.78 -19.95
C GLY A 535 -8.89 -28.98 -20.46
N LYS A 536 -8.71 -29.42 -21.72
CA LYS A 536 -7.39 -29.63 -22.31
C LYS A 536 -6.68 -28.31 -22.62
N THR A 537 -7.42 -27.33 -23.12
CA THR A 537 -6.95 -25.98 -23.42
C THR A 537 -6.62 -25.26 -22.12
N LEU A 538 -7.51 -25.33 -21.12
CA LEU A 538 -7.26 -24.78 -19.79
C LEU A 538 -6.00 -25.38 -19.17
N MET A 539 -5.83 -26.71 -19.22
CA MET A 539 -4.62 -27.37 -18.71
C MET A 539 -3.36 -26.92 -19.45
N SER A 540 -3.41 -26.78 -20.79
CA SER A 540 -2.25 -26.30 -21.57
C SER A 540 -1.88 -24.85 -21.22
N LEU A 541 -2.88 -23.98 -21.01
CA LEU A 541 -2.67 -22.61 -20.56
C LEU A 541 -2.10 -22.56 -19.14
N MET A 542 -2.61 -23.39 -18.22
CA MET A 542 -2.08 -23.51 -16.87
C MET A 542 -0.61 -23.94 -16.89
N VAL A 543 -0.28 -25.00 -17.63
CA VAL A 543 1.10 -25.48 -17.80
C VAL A 543 2.02 -24.38 -18.31
N PHE A 544 1.61 -23.66 -19.35
CA PHE A 544 2.40 -22.58 -19.92
C PHE A 544 2.62 -21.44 -18.92
N CYS A 545 1.55 -20.97 -18.28
CA CYS A 545 1.63 -19.89 -17.28
C CYS A 545 2.49 -20.28 -16.07
N THR A 546 2.36 -21.51 -15.56
CA THR A 546 3.20 -22.03 -14.48
C THR A 546 4.65 -22.16 -14.89
N ALA A 547 4.94 -22.65 -16.09
CA ALA A 547 6.30 -22.73 -16.58
C ALA A 547 6.93 -21.33 -16.66
N CYS A 548 6.19 -20.33 -17.16
CA CYS A 548 6.66 -18.95 -17.24
C CYS A 548 6.84 -18.25 -15.87
N SER A 549 6.29 -18.78 -14.77
CA SER A 549 6.47 -18.22 -13.42
C SER A 549 7.73 -18.73 -12.72
N VAL A 550 8.47 -19.67 -13.30
CA VAL A 550 9.73 -20.16 -12.73
C VAL A 550 10.81 -19.11 -12.88
N ASP A 551 11.44 -18.72 -11.77
CA ASP A 551 12.59 -17.81 -11.73
C ASP A 551 13.70 -18.41 -10.87
N GLY A 552 14.86 -18.62 -11.48
CA GLY A 552 16.05 -19.16 -10.84
C GLY A 552 17.28 -18.27 -11.00
N VAL A 553 17.10 -16.98 -11.32
CA VAL A 553 18.22 -16.06 -11.52
C VAL A 553 19.03 -15.92 -10.24
N GLN A 554 20.33 -16.20 -10.34
CA GLN A 554 21.25 -16.15 -9.22
C GLN A 554 21.85 -14.75 -9.06
N THR A 555 21.93 -14.32 -7.80
CA THR A 555 22.58 -13.08 -7.38
C THR A 555 23.62 -13.37 -6.31
N ARG A 556 24.49 -12.41 -6.01
CA ARG A 556 25.40 -12.50 -4.87
C ARG A 556 24.82 -11.75 -3.68
N THR A 557 24.53 -12.48 -2.61
CA THR A 557 24.05 -11.92 -1.35
C THR A 557 25.17 -12.04 -0.34
N MET A 558 25.52 -10.95 0.35
CA MET A 558 26.62 -10.93 1.33
C MET A 558 27.97 -11.47 0.79
N GLY A 559 28.27 -11.21 -0.49
CA GLY A 559 29.55 -11.61 -1.10
C GLY A 559 29.63 -13.05 -1.61
N HIS A 560 28.60 -13.88 -1.41
CA HIS A 560 28.59 -15.29 -1.80
C HIS A 560 27.49 -15.61 -2.80
N THR A 561 27.72 -16.65 -3.61
CA THR A 561 26.69 -17.20 -4.49
C THR A 561 25.93 -18.31 -3.77
N THR A 562 24.64 -18.11 -3.51
CA THR A 562 23.74 -19.18 -3.03
C THR A 562 23.56 -20.23 -4.11
N ARG A 563 23.37 -21.50 -3.70
CA ARG A 563 22.97 -22.58 -4.63
C ARG A 563 21.68 -22.18 -5.36
N SER A 564 21.50 -22.71 -6.56
CA SER A 564 20.34 -22.35 -7.37
C SER A 564 19.09 -22.97 -6.76
N ASP A 565 18.07 -22.16 -6.55
CA ASP A 565 16.74 -22.63 -6.11
C ASP A 565 16.10 -23.59 -7.15
N LEU A 566 16.67 -23.70 -8.36
CA LEU A 566 16.24 -24.62 -9.41
C LEU A 566 16.72 -26.06 -9.21
N ASP A 567 17.78 -26.30 -8.41
CA ASP A 567 18.45 -27.60 -8.35
C ASP A 567 17.48 -28.75 -8.01
N GLY A 568 16.57 -28.53 -7.07
CA GLY A 568 15.55 -29.51 -6.69
C GLY A 568 14.52 -29.78 -7.78
N VAL A 569 14.09 -28.72 -8.49
CA VAL A 569 13.12 -28.82 -9.58
C VAL A 569 13.71 -29.56 -10.76
N GLU A 570 14.93 -29.18 -11.18
CA GLU A 570 15.63 -29.80 -12.31
C GLU A 570 15.80 -31.31 -12.11
N ARG A 571 16.16 -31.71 -10.89
CA ARG A 571 16.29 -33.12 -10.51
C ARG A 571 14.95 -33.85 -10.58
N ALA A 572 13.89 -33.24 -10.06
CA ALA A 572 12.55 -33.84 -10.09
C ALA A 572 11.99 -33.98 -11.51
N VAL A 573 12.33 -33.04 -12.40
CA VAL A 573 11.85 -33.08 -13.77
C VAL A 573 12.76 -33.86 -14.70
N ASP A 574 13.98 -34.25 -14.30
CA ASP A 574 15.02 -34.81 -15.17
C ASP A 574 15.36 -33.83 -16.31
N PHE A 575 15.80 -32.64 -15.92
CA PHE A 575 16.19 -31.57 -16.84
C PHE A 575 17.70 -31.54 -17.06
N ASN A 576 18.10 -31.36 -18.31
CA ASN A 576 19.48 -31.26 -18.72
C ASN A 576 19.70 -30.02 -19.61
N LEU A 577 20.51 -29.07 -19.14
CA LEU A 577 20.73 -27.79 -19.84
C LEU A 577 21.33 -27.96 -21.24
N HIS A 578 22.18 -28.98 -21.45
CA HIS A 578 22.84 -29.22 -22.75
C HIS A 578 21.87 -29.52 -23.90
N GLU A 579 20.63 -29.93 -23.59
CA GLU A 579 19.57 -30.13 -24.60
C GLU A 579 19.05 -28.81 -25.18
N TRP A 580 19.24 -27.71 -24.45
CA TRP A 580 18.71 -26.38 -24.76
C TRP A 580 19.80 -25.37 -25.11
N TRP A 581 21.02 -25.59 -24.62
CA TRP A 581 22.11 -24.63 -24.72
C TRP A 581 23.47 -25.32 -24.95
N GLN A 582 24.33 -24.68 -25.74
CA GLN A 582 25.73 -25.08 -25.93
C GLN A 582 26.64 -23.84 -25.89
N PRO A 583 27.87 -23.97 -25.41
CA PRO A 583 28.80 -22.85 -25.34
C PRO A 583 29.32 -22.48 -26.73
N THR A 584 29.16 -21.21 -27.07
CA THR A 584 29.75 -20.54 -28.24
C THR A 584 30.70 -19.44 -27.76
N LYS A 585 31.48 -18.89 -28.69
CA LYS A 585 32.31 -17.72 -28.43
C LYS A 585 31.48 -16.57 -27.86
N ASN A 586 30.42 -16.20 -28.58
CA ASN A 586 29.60 -15.03 -28.26
C ASN A 586 28.79 -15.21 -26.98
N ASN A 587 28.34 -16.43 -26.68
CA ASN A 587 27.44 -16.68 -25.55
C ASN A 587 28.16 -17.02 -24.23
N PHE A 588 29.43 -17.48 -24.30
CA PHE A 588 30.14 -17.99 -23.12
C PHE A 588 31.64 -17.68 -23.11
N PHE A 589 32.41 -18.13 -24.12
CA PHE A 589 33.88 -18.09 -24.02
C PHE A 589 34.44 -16.66 -24.02
N ASP A 590 33.80 -15.69 -24.70
CA ASP A 590 34.23 -14.30 -24.68
C ASP A 590 34.06 -13.64 -23.29
N TYR A 591 33.25 -14.21 -22.41
CA TYR A 591 33.09 -13.72 -21.04
C TYR A 591 34.17 -14.26 -20.08
N LEU A 592 34.93 -15.28 -20.49
CA LEU A 592 35.96 -15.90 -19.66
C LEU A 592 37.33 -15.24 -19.81
N LYS A 593 38.19 -15.41 -18.80
CA LYS A 593 39.62 -15.09 -18.90
C LYS A 593 40.33 -16.19 -19.70
N LYS A 594 41.38 -15.85 -20.45
CA LYS A 594 42.15 -16.83 -21.24
C LYS A 594 42.59 -18.08 -20.43
N PRO A 595 43.09 -17.95 -19.19
CA PRO A 595 43.42 -19.12 -18.38
C PRO A 595 42.24 -20.06 -18.13
N GLN A 596 41.02 -19.53 -17.95
CA GLN A 596 39.81 -20.33 -17.75
C GLN A 596 39.43 -21.10 -19.02
N ILE A 597 39.57 -20.47 -20.20
CA ILE A 597 39.35 -21.16 -21.49
C ILE A 597 40.32 -22.34 -21.66
N VAL A 598 41.60 -22.11 -21.37
CA VAL A 598 42.65 -23.15 -21.43
C VAL A 598 42.35 -24.28 -20.43
N GLN A 599 41.92 -23.92 -19.22
CA GLN A 599 41.55 -24.88 -18.18
C GLN A 599 40.36 -25.75 -18.63
N ILE A 600 39.29 -25.15 -19.15
CA ILE A 600 38.12 -25.89 -19.66
C ILE A 600 38.53 -26.87 -20.76
N LEU A 601 39.36 -26.45 -21.72
CA LEU A 601 39.85 -27.35 -22.77
C LEU A 601 40.68 -28.51 -22.19
N SER A 602 41.56 -28.22 -21.22
CA SER A 602 42.39 -29.23 -20.59
C SER A 602 41.58 -30.25 -19.79
N GLU A 603 40.62 -29.80 -18.98
CA GLU A 603 39.75 -30.65 -18.15
C GLU A 603 38.86 -31.57 -18.98
N ASN A 604 38.52 -31.16 -20.21
CA ASN A 604 37.73 -31.96 -21.16
C ASN A 604 38.60 -32.85 -22.07
N GLY A 605 39.88 -33.07 -21.74
CA GLY A 605 40.77 -33.97 -22.47
C GLY A 605 41.33 -33.39 -23.78
N LEU A 606 41.16 -32.10 -24.03
CA LEU A 606 41.63 -31.39 -25.23
C LEU A 606 42.97 -30.68 -24.98
N SER A 607 43.93 -31.39 -24.41
CA SER A 607 45.24 -30.84 -23.98
C SER A 607 46.03 -30.20 -25.12
N GLY A 608 45.93 -30.75 -26.35
CA GLY A 608 46.52 -30.14 -27.55
C GLY A 608 45.91 -28.76 -27.85
N ALA A 609 44.58 -28.67 -27.89
CA ALA A 609 43.88 -27.40 -28.11
C ALA A 609 44.11 -26.41 -26.96
N ALA A 610 44.25 -26.88 -25.72
CA ALA A 610 44.60 -26.05 -24.57
C ALA A 610 46.00 -25.41 -24.73
N SER A 611 46.98 -26.18 -25.19
CA SER A 611 48.35 -25.70 -25.49
C SER A 611 48.37 -24.66 -26.62
N ASP A 612 47.54 -24.86 -27.65
CA ASP A 612 47.39 -23.92 -28.74
C ASP A 612 46.69 -22.62 -28.28
N ALA A 613 45.59 -22.74 -27.54
CA ALA A 613 44.87 -21.62 -26.95
C ALA A 613 45.76 -20.75 -26.04
N LEU A 614 46.71 -21.36 -25.33
CA LEU A 614 47.66 -20.64 -24.47
C LEU A 614 48.54 -19.66 -25.28
N LYS A 615 48.88 -20.00 -26.52
CA LYS A 615 49.74 -19.19 -27.41
C LYS A 615 48.94 -18.17 -28.24
N MET A 616 47.62 -18.27 -28.25
CA MET A 616 46.72 -17.41 -29.01
C MET A 616 46.29 -16.16 -28.22
N LYS A 617 45.71 -15.19 -28.95
CA LYS A 617 44.95 -14.08 -28.33
C LYS A 617 43.65 -14.63 -27.75
N LYS A 618 43.07 -13.93 -26.76
CA LYS A 618 41.84 -14.38 -26.08
C LYS A 618 40.70 -14.69 -27.07
N SER A 619 40.46 -13.81 -28.03
CA SER A 619 39.38 -13.96 -29.02
C SER A 619 39.57 -15.22 -29.88
N ASP A 620 40.78 -15.44 -30.41
CA ASP A 620 41.09 -16.63 -31.22
C ASP A 620 41.03 -17.93 -30.37
N ALA A 621 41.44 -17.84 -29.11
CA ALA A 621 41.30 -18.95 -28.16
C ALA A 621 39.83 -19.29 -27.87
N ALA A 622 38.93 -18.29 -27.86
CA ALA A 622 37.49 -18.49 -27.73
C ALA A 622 36.89 -19.15 -28.99
N ASP A 623 37.30 -18.75 -30.20
CA ASP A 623 36.89 -19.40 -31.46
C ASP A 623 37.33 -20.87 -31.49
N LEU A 624 38.58 -21.13 -31.08
CA LEU A 624 39.12 -22.48 -30.99
C LEU A 624 38.33 -23.32 -29.97
N ALA A 625 38.02 -22.74 -28.81
CA ALA A 625 37.27 -23.41 -27.76
C ALA A 625 35.86 -23.80 -28.21
N GLU A 626 35.12 -22.88 -28.85
CA GLU A 626 33.82 -23.17 -29.44
C GLU A 626 33.90 -24.35 -30.42
N THR A 627 34.84 -24.29 -31.37
CA THR A 627 34.97 -25.33 -32.41
C THR A 627 35.30 -26.70 -31.82
N MET A 628 36.22 -26.74 -30.85
CA MET A 628 36.69 -27.99 -30.25
C MET A 628 35.65 -28.58 -29.29
N MET A 629 35.02 -27.75 -28.46
CA MET A 629 33.99 -28.20 -27.51
C MET A 629 32.74 -28.68 -28.24
N ALA A 630 32.29 -27.98 -29.29
CA ALA A 630 31.16 -28.42 -30.11
C ALA A 630 31.42 -29.78 -30.79
N ARG A 631 32.66 -30.03 -31.22
CA ARG A 631 33.03 -31.28 -31.91
C ARG A 631 33.23 -32.47 -30.96
N HIS A 632 33.91 -32.25 -29.84
CA HIS A 632 34.39 -33.34 -28.98
C HIS A 632 33.59 -33.50 -27.69
N CYS A 633 32.88 -32.46 -27.25
CA CYS A 633 32.18 -32.42 -25.97
C CYS A 633 30.76 -31.83 -26.11
N PRO A 634 29.88 -32.38 -26.98
CA PRO A 634 28.59 -31.77 -27.33
C PRO A 634 27.55 -31.74 -26.19
N GLN A 635 27.76 -32.51 -25.13
CA GLN A 635 26.91 -32.54 -23.93
C GLN A 635 27.48 -31.71 -22.78
N TRP A 636 28.60 -31.01 -23.01
CA TRP A 636 29.26 -30.28 -21.95
C TRP A 636 28.53 -28.99 -21.59
N VAL A 637 28.40 -28.76 -20.30
CA VAL A 637 27.97 -27.50 -19.70
C VAL A 637 28.83 -27.21 -18.46
N PRO A 638 29.05 -25.93 -18.11
CA PRO A 638 29.76 -25.54 -16.90
C PRO A 638 29.21 -26.22 -15.64
N VAL A 639 30.12 -26.62 -14.74
CA VAL A 639 29.77 -27.41 -13.55
C VAL A 639 28.72 -26.72 -12.68
N TRP A 640 28.86 -25.41 -12.48
CA TRP A 640 27.96 -24.58 -11.68
C TRP A 640 26.58 -24.33 -12.32
N MET A 641 26.36 -24.81 -13.54
CA MET A 641 25.05 -24.84 -14.20
C MET A 641 24.42 -26.23 -14.28
N ARG A 642 25.08 -27.25 -13.73
CA ARG A 642 24.51 -28.59 -13.64
C ARG A 642 23.80 -28.74 -12.31
N ALA A 643 22.64 -29.38 -12.32
CA ALA A 643 22.06 -29.91 -11.10
C ALA A 643 23.04 -30.92 -10.46
N PRO A 644 23.20 -30.94 -9.13
CA PRO A 644 24.03 -31.94 -8.45
C PRO A 644 23.54 -33.37 -8.70
N ASP A 645 24.47 -34.29 -8.96
CA ASP A 645 24.16 -35.72 -9.15
C ASP A 645 23.56 -36.32 -7.88
N ALA A 646 22.43 -37.01 -8.01
CA ALA A 646 21.68 -37.65 -6.90
C ALA A 646 22.49 -38.70 -6.09
N LYS A 647 23.69 -39.08 -6.54
CA LYS A 647 24.58 -40.05 -5.89
C LYS A 647 25.66 -39.43 -4.99
N THR A 648 25.73 -38.11 -4.93
CA THR A 648 26.58 -37.40 -3.98
C THR A 648 25.64 -36.88 -2.90
N PRO A 649 25.56 -37.54 -1.72
CA PRO A 649 24.77 -36.99 -0.62
C PRO A 649 25.34 -35.62 -0.29
N ASP A 650 24.48 -34.61 -0.17
CA ASP A 650 24.86 -33.37 0.47
C ASP A 650 25.33 -33.74 1.89
N ALA A 651 26.64 -33.64 2.13
CA ALA A 651 27.22 -33.76 3.47
C ALA A 651 26.69 -32.69 4.45
N GLU A 652 25.84 -31.78 3.97
CA GLU A 652 25.18 -30.72 4.73
C GLU A 652 23.67 -30.97 4.95
N ALA A 653 23.04 -31.93 4.26
CA ALA A 653 21.62 -32.22 4.44
C ALA A 653 21.33 -33.11 5.67
N GLU A 654 22.30 -33.91 6.13
CA GLU A 654 22.13 -34.76 7.32
C GLU A 654 22.24 -33.99 8.65
N ASN A 655 22.79 -32.77 8.66
CA ASN A 655 22.86 -31.94 9.88
C ASN A 655 21.63 -31.04 10.11
N ASN A 656 20.71 -30.95 9.15
CA ASN A 656 19.47 -30.16 9.30
C ASN A 656 18.20 -31.01 9.39
N ALA A 657 18.30 -32.34 9.28
CA ALA A 657 17.16 -33.26 9.32
C ALA A 657 16.92 -33.94 10.68
N SER A 658 17.80 -33.72 11.67
CA SER A 658 17.63 -34.28 13.02
C SER A 658 16.89 -33.37 14.01
N ASP A 659 16.38 -32.21 13.57
CA ASP A 659 15.69 -31.26 14.48
C ASP A 659 14.27 -30.87 14.02
N ALA A 660 13.68 -31.65 13.12
CA ALA A 660 12.33 -31.43 12.60
C ALA A 660 11.30 -32.44 13.15
N THR A 661 11.40 -32.76 14.44
CA THR A 661 10.30 -33.42 15.17
C THR A 661 9.88 -32.56 16.35
N ALA A 662 8.62 -32.12 16.30
CA ALA A 662 7.84 -31.43 17.33
C ALA A 662 8.25 -29.96 17.62
N THR A 663 7.86 -29.04 16.72
CA THR A 663 7.43 -27.73 17.19
C THR A 663 6.03 -27.89 17.78
N ASP A 664 5.99 -28.29 19.05
CA ASP A 664 4.90 -27.84 19.91
C ASP A 664 5.04 -26.32 19.99
N VAL A 665 4.00 -25.61 19.55
CA VAL A 665 3.92 -24.16 19.69
C VAL A 665 3.60 -23.92 21.16
N PRO A 666 4.49 -23.34 21.98
CA PRO A 666 4.07 -22.93 23.31
C PRO A 666 3.04 -21.79 23.15
N PRO A 667 2.00 -21.76 23.99
CA PRO A 667 0.96 -20.74 23.92
C PRO A 667 1.57 -19.35 24.09
N VAL A 668 0.95 -18.38 23.42
CA VAL A 668 1.36 -16.97 23.44
C VAL A 668 1.09 -16.41 24.82
N ALA A 669 2.11 -16.40 25.68
CA ALA A 669 2.01 -15.80 27.00
C ALA A 669 1.67 -14.30 26.90
N HIS A 670 0.46 -13.94 27.31
CA HIS A 670 0.07 -12.56 27.56
C HIS A 670 0.87 -12.04 28.76
N ASN A 671 2.00 -11.40 28.49
CA ASN A 671 2.80 -10.73 29.52
C ASN A 671 2.03 -9.52 30.08
N ASN A 672 1.41 -9.70 31.25
CA ASN A 672 0.83 -8.61 32.03
C ASN A 672 1.93 -7.61 32.45
N ILE A 673 1.86 -6.40 31.89
CA ILE A 673 2.64 -5.24 32.31
C ILE A 673 1.92 -4.60 33.51
N PRO A 674 2.63 -4.19 34.59
CA PRO A 674 2.00 -3.40 35.65
C PRO A 674 1.59 -2.02 35.11
N ASP A 675 0.30 -1.68 35.25
CA ASP A 675 -0.23 -0.34 34.96
C ASP A 675 0.51 0.72 35.80
N ALA A 676 1.40 1.48 35.15
CA ALA A 676 1.96 2.71 35.69
C ALA A 676 1.17 3.91 35.14
N ALA A 677 0.55 4.64 36.06
CA ALA A 677 -0.29 5.82 35.82
C ALA A 677 0.46 7.02 35.22
#